data_AF-A0A1A9ZG27-F1
#
_entry.id   AF-A0A1A9ZG27-F1
#
_cell.length_a   1.000
_cell.length_b   1.000
_cell.length_c   1.000
_cell.angle_alpha   90.00
_cell.angle_beta   90.00
_cell.angle_gamma   90.00
#
_symmetry.space_group_name_H-M   'P 1'
#
loop_
_entity.id
_entity.type
_entity.pdbx_description
1 polymer ?
#
loop_
_entity_poly.entity_id
_entity_poly.type
_entity_poly.pdbx_seq_one_letter_code
_entity_poly.pdbx_strand_id
1 'polypeptide(L)'
;MDPALLKEREAFKKRAMVTPTVERKPKLETVSAAPKDECKKKMRPPSAPKLDANTILLSYKTMTGSSQYKFGVLAKIVKHMRTRHQEGDDHPLTLEEILDETNQLDVGQSVKNWLAAEALMNNPKIEVTPDGLRFTFKPVYKIKDGKSLLRLLKSHDLKGLGGILLDDVQESLPHCEKVLKNRASEIIFIVRPIDKKKILFYNDRTANFTVDEEFQKLWRSATVDAMDDAKIDEYLEKQGIRSMQDHGPKKPVPKRRKVASKKRQFKKPRDNEHLADVLEIYEENTLTQKDLYLLTRSNILKIILIVMKFHRLLDPLFGPSDWKFALRALFDRLLPLNVLVLVFGLSRSISGLEMEFFARDGSNQAASHVDHVGHNLCTIYMERKMEFFIWLLSLIGLVYGYECIENNCVKFELNEANWNSALSLPVCYMLCSDSIGTLWPKPNGNVKHESYLLHIARSNILFNAPTHHPHYAHLWQVNEERFAKILENKLPNKEIIKKGGYPIKIVINIDSDNSEFEQLPKLTLSTDESYKLDVTKADNYVLADIRATTFFGIRHGLQTLSQLIVYDDIRRELQILANVSISDKPAFKWRGVLLDTARNFYSVKAIKRTLDAMASVKLNTFHWHIIDSQSFPMEVKTRSELHKIGAYSQRKVYTHEDITEIVEYGRARGIRVMPEFDAPAHVGEGWQHKNMTACFKAKPWQNYCVEPPCGQLDPTVDDMYSVLQDIYQDMFDLFEPDVFHMGGDEVSFTCWNNTKSITDWMVGMGWELKTSDFIHLWGHFQMEAMRRVDYVAKQKQVPIILWTSKLTDPAHIEKYLNKKRYFIQIWTRHDDPQVLDILKHGFQIIVSNHDALYFDCGGPNWVGEGNNWCSPYIGWQKVYDNRMEVVAEHYISQVLGAEAAVWSEQIDEQNLDQRLWPRASALAERLWSNPSSNWRQAEARMLLHRENLVENGIAAEPLQPEWCLQNEKECPISDA
;
A
#
# COMPACT_ATOMS: atom_id res chain seq x y z
N MET A 1 -51.91 15.26 -14.31
CA MET A 1 -50.97 14.40 -15.06
C MET A 1 -50.38 15.22 -16.19
N ASP A 2 -49.09 15.05 -16.46
CA ASP A 2 -48.37 15.79 -17.49
C ASP A 2 -48.81 15.36 -18.92
N PRO A 3 -49.19 16.29 -19.81
CA PRO A 3 -49.44 16.00 -21.22
C PRO A 3 -48.26 15.35 -21.96
N ALA A 4 -47.00 15.66 -21.59
CA ALA A 4 -45.82 15.08 -22.21
C ALA A 4 -45.73 13.56 -21.96
N LEU A 5 -45.86 13.13 -20.70
CA LEU A 5 -45.87 11.71 -20.32
C LEU A 5 -47.02 10.93 -20.98
N LEU A 6 -48.19 11.55 -21.17
CA LEU A 6 -49.29 10.92 -21.92
C LEU A 6 -48.92 10.72 -23.40
N LYS A 7 -48.27 11.72 -24.01
CA LYS A 7 -47.82 11.70 -25.42
C LYS A 7 -46.72 10.66 -25.64
N GLU A 8 -45.78 10.53 -24.70
CA GLU A 8 -44.76 9.46 -24.72
C GLU A 8 -45.39 8.07 -24.56
N ARG A 9 -46.37 7.91 -23.65
CA ARG A 9 -47.07 6.63 -23.45
C ARG A 9 -47.81 6.17 -24.71
N GLU A 10 -48.40 7.09 -25.47
CA GLU A 10 -48.98 6.77 -26.79
C GLU A 10 -47.92 6.47 -27.85
N ALA A 11 -46.82 7.24 -27.90
CA ALA A 11 -45.70 6.97 -28.81
C ALA A 11 -44.99 5.63 -28.50
N PHE A 12 -45.03 5.17 -27.25
CA PHE A 12 -44.58 3.84 -26.85
C PHE A 12 -45.58 2.76 -27.29
N LYS A 13 -46.89 2.90 -26.99
CA LYS A 13 -47.92 1.94 -27.44
C LYS A 13 -47.93 1.77 -28.97
N LYS A 14 -47.81 2.86 -29.74
CA LYS A 14 -47.73 2.80 -31.21
C LYS A 14 -46.50 2.03 -31.71
N ARG A 15 -45.35 2.14 -31.04
CA ARG A 15 -44.15 1.34 -31.38
C ARG A 15 -44.35 -0.14 -31.03
N ALA A 16 -44.87 -0.45 -29.84
CA ALA A 16 -45.11 -1.82 -29.39
C ALA A 16 -46.10 -2.60 -30.28
N MET A 17 -47.12 -1.93 -30.84
CA MET A 17 -48.12 -2.56 -31.72
C MET A 17 -47.63 -2.86 -33.15
N VAL A 18 -46.45 -2.37 -33.56
CA VAL A 18 -45.93 -2.54 -34.93
C VAL A 18 -44.95 -3.71 -35.04
N THR A 19 -44.46 -4.26 -33.92
CA THR A 19 -43.56 -5.41 -33.90
C THR A 19 -44.34 -6.73 -34.05
N PRO A 20 -44.16 -7.51 -35.14
CA PRO A 20 -44.95 -8.72 -35.37
C PRO A 20 -44.51 -9.90 -34.49
N THR A 21 -45.43 -10.42 -33.68
CA THR A 21 -45.20 -11.59 -32.81
C THR A 21 -45.25 -12.90 -33.59
N VAL A 22 -44.20 -13.73 -33.48
CA VAL A 22 -44.17 -15.08 -34.09
C VAL A 22 -44.60 -16.13 -33.08
N GLU A 23 -45.88 -16.50 -33.08
CA GLU A 23 -46.37 -17.63 -32.29
C GLU A 23 -45.87 -18.97 -32.83
N ARG A 24 -45.31 -19.82 -31.95
CA ARG A 24 -45.01 -21.22 -32.26
C ARG A 24 -46.12 -22.13 -31.72
N LYS A 25 -46.92 -22.69 -32.63
CA LYS A 25 -47.88 -23.76 -32.30
C LYS A 25 -47.17 -24.99 -31.73
N PRO A 26 -47.75 -25.70 -30.74
CA PRO A 26 -47.27 -27.01 -30.31
C PRO A 26 -47.52 -28.07 -31.39
N LYS A 27 -46.75 -29.17 -31.36
CA LYS A 27 -47.00 -30.39 -32.15
C LYS A 27 -47.05 -31.61 -31.23
N LEU A 28 -47.95 -32.54 -31.56
CA LEU A 28 -48.09 -33.83 -30.90
C LEU A 28 -47.07 -34.86 -31.44
N GLU A 29 -46.91 -35.93 -30.68
CA GLU A 29 -46.14 -37.12 -31.02
C GLU A 29 -46.87 -38.01 -32.05
N THR A 30 -46.12 -38.80 -32.84
CA THR A 30 -46.58 -40.11 -33.38
C THR A 30 -45.40 -40.93 -33.91
N VAL A 31 -45.60 -42.25 -34.05
CA VAL A 31 -44.54 -43.29 -33.97
C VAL A 31 -44.31 -44.05 -35.29
N SER A 32 -43.03 -44.31 -35.65
CA SER A 32 -42.54 -45.33 -36.63
C SER A 32 -43.00 -45.20 -38.12
N ALA A 33 -42.33 -45.70 -39.17
CA ALA A 33 -41.42 -46.85 -39.31
C ALA A 33 -40.56 -46.81 -40.61
N ALA A 34 -39.32 -47.32 -40.50
CA ALA A 34 -38.50 -48.19 -41.38
C ALA A 34 -38.96 -48.60 -42.83
N PRO A 35 -38.06 -49.14 -43.71
CA PRO A 35 -36.60 -48.85 -43.89
C PRO A 35 -35.99 -49.10 -45.33
N LYS A 36 -34.65 -48.86 -45.48
CA LYS A 36 -33.65 -49.62 -46.32
C LYS A 36 -33.75 -49.56 -47.86
N ASP A 37 -32.76 -49.96 -48.68
CA ASP A 37 -31.31 -50.37 -48.60
C ASP A 37 -30.71 -50.15 -50.02
N GLU A 38 -29.44 -50.28 -50.43
CA GLU A 38 -28.05 -50.42 -49.94
C GLU A 38 -27.18 -49.99 -51.18
N CYS A 39 -25.87 -49.73 -51.22
CA CYS A 39 -24.80 -49.33 -50.29
C CYS A 39 -23.45 -49.48 -51.07
N LYS A 40 -22.33 -48.95 -50.55
CA LYS A 40 -21.02 -49.64 -50.62
C LYS A 40 -19.97 -49.03 -49.68
N LYS A 41 -19.55 -49.83 -48.68
CA LYS A 41 -18.28 -49.81 -47.90
C LYS A 41 -17.73 -48.43 -47.49
N LYS A 42 -17.97 -47.97 -46.26
CA LYS A 42 -17.23 -48.28 -45.00
C LYS A 42 -15.76 -47.81 -44.93
N MET A 43 -15.55 -46.66 -44.28
CA MET A 43 -14.47 -46.44 -43.30
C MET A 43 -15.09 -45.83 -42.04
N ARG A 44 -14.51 -46.06 -40.85
CA ARG A 44 -15.00 -45.52 -39.56
C ARG A 44 -14.34 -44.17 -39.25
N PRO A 45 -15.11 -43.11 -38.96
CA PRO A 45 -14.66 -42.01 -38.10
C PRO A 45 -14.56 -42.50 -36.64
N PRO A 46 -13.61 -42.00 -35.82
CA PRO A 46 -13.57 -42.29 -34.39
C PRO A 46 -14.67 -41.57 -33.60
N SER A 47 -14.92 -42.05 -32.39
CA SER A 47 -15.93 -41.52 -31.46
C SER A 47 -15.62 -40.11 -30.95
N ALA A 48 -16.68 -39.35 -30.62
CA ALA A 48 -16.56 -38.05 -29.95
C ALA A 48 -15.80 -38.15 -28.61
N PRO A 49 -15.06 -37.09 -28.21
CA PRO A 49 -14.49 -36.99 -26.86
C PRO A 49 -15.60 -36.93 -25.79
N LYS A 50 -15.30 -37.44 -24.60
CA LYS A 50 -16.16 -37.29 -23.42
C LYS A 50 -16.04 -35.87 -22.85
N LEU A 51 -17.04 -35.44 -22.06
CA LEU A 51 -16.88 -34.26 -21.20
C LEU A 51 -15.84 -34.58 -20.11
N ASP A 52 -14.87 -33.70 -19.95
CA ASP A 52 -13.77 -33.82 -19.01
C ASP A 52 -13.96 -32.88 -17.81
N ALA A 53 -13.86 -33.39 -16.59
CA ALA A 53 -13.90 -32.58 -15.36
C ALA A 53 -12.53 -31.96 -15.08
N ASN A 54 -12.14 -30.91 -15.85
CA ASN A 54 -10.77 -30.40 -15.90
C ASN A 54 -10.63 -28.86 -15.78
N THR A 55 -11.34 -28.22 -14.84
CA THR A 55 -11.18 -26.76 -14.56
C THR A 55 -10.04 -26.44 -13.57
N ILE A 56 -9.36 -27.46 -13.00
CA ILE A 56 -8.15 -27.30 -12.16
C ILE A 56 -6.97 -28.10 -12.78
N LEU A 57 -6.88 -28.11 -14.12
CA LEU A 57 -5.82 -28.79 -14.86
C LEU A 57 -5.24 -27.98 -16.03
N LEU A 58 -5.27 -26.64 -15.91
CA LEU A 58 -4.67 -25.68 -16.86
C LEU A 58 -3.38 -25.05 -16.31
N SER A 59 -2.55 -25.88 -15.70
CA SER A 59 -1.10 -25.69 -15.55
C SER A 59 -0.40 -27.06 -15.64
N TYR A 60 0.93 -27.09 -15.61
CA TYR A 60 1.77 -28.29 -15.53
C TYR A 60 1.77 -29.28 -16.71
N LYS A 61 1.22 -28.92 -17.88
CA LYS A 61 1.28 -29.77 -19.11
C LYS A 61 2.66 -29.76 -19.82
N THR A 62 3.70 -29.29 -19.14
CA THR A 62 5.08 -29.09 -19.64
C THR A 62 6.16 -29.78 -18.80
N MET A 63 5.79 -30.57 -17.78
CA MET A 63 6.75 -31.26 -16.90
C MET A 63 7.08 -32.69 -17.36
N THR A 64 8.31 -33.13 -17.09
CA THR A 64 8.82 -34.48 -17.41
C THR A 64 8.23 -35.57 -16.49
N GLY A 65 8.34 -36.83 -16.91
CA GLY A 65 7.53 -37.95 -16.39
C GLY A 65 7.64 -38.24 -14.88
N SER A 66 8.78 -37.96 -14.24
CA SER A 66 8.95 -38.15 -12.80
C SER A 66 8.09 -37.20 -11.95
N SER A 67 7.93 -35.95 -12.40
CA SER A 67 7.06 -34.97 -11.72
C SER A 67 5.58 -35.32 -11.89
N GLN A 68 5.17 -35.83 -13.06
CA GLN A 68 3.78 -36.22 -13.31
C GLN A 68 3.31 -37.33 -12.35
N TYR A 69 4.19 -38.30 -12.04
CA TYR A 69 3.91 -39.33 -11.04
C TYR A 69 3.73 -38.74 -9.62
N LYS A 70 4.64 -37.86 -9.17
CA LYS A 70 4.56 -37.19 -7.87
C LYS A 70 3.22 -36.46 -7.67
N PHE A 71 2.82 -35.62 -8.62
CA PHE A 71 1.56 -34.87 -8.55
C PHE A 71 0.33 -35.78 -8.72
N GLY A 72 0.44 -36.88 -9.47
CA GLY A 72 -0.61 -37.90 -9.57
C GLY A 72 -0.92 -38.59 -8.23
N VAL A 73 0.10 -38.88 -7.41
CA VAL A 73 -0.09 -39.42 -6.05
C VAL A 73 -0.74 -38.36 -5.14
N LEU A 74 -0.23 -37.11 -5.15
CA LEU A 74 -0.81 -36.01 -4.37
C LEU A 74 -2.30 -35.78 -4.69
N ALA A 75 -2.68 -35.83 -5.97
CA ALA A 75 -4.06 -35.68 -6.41
C ALA A 75 -4.99 -36.80 -5.93
N LYS A 76 -4.50 -38.05 -5.81
CA LYS A 76 -5.25 -39.14 -5.17
C LYS A 76 -5.47 -38.87 -3.69
N ILE A 77 -4.42 -38.44 -2.97
CA ILE A 77 -4.48 -38.16 -1.53
C ILE A 77 -5.51 -37.06 -1.24
N VAL A 78 -5.41 -35.90 -1.89
CA VAL A 78 -6.35 -34.78 -1.65
C VAL A 78 -7.80 -35.17 -2.02
N LYS A 79 -8.00 -36.01 -3.03
CA LYS A 79 -9.33 -36.55 -3.35
C LYS A 79 -9.85 -37.48 -2.24
N HIS A 80 -9.02 -38.39 -1.73
CA HIS A 80 -9.38 -39.32 -0.66
C HIS A 80 -9.76 -38.59 0.64
N MET A 81 -8.93 -37.63 1.06
CA MET A 81 -9.21 -36.79 2.24
C MET A 81 -10.53 -36.03 2.11
N ARG A 82 -10.85 -35.49 0.92
CA ARG A 82 -12.16 -34.87 0.66
C ARG A 82 -13.30 -35.89 0.79
N THR A 83 -13.17 -37.08 0.21
CA THR A 83 -14.22 -38.11 0.27
C THR A 83 -14.51 -38.52 1.71
N ARG A 84 -13.49 -38.74 2.55
CA ARG A 84 -13.66 -39.02 3.98
C ARG A 84 -14.44 -37.90 4.70
N HIS A 85 -14.06 -36.64 4.49
CA HIS A 85 -14.79 -35.49 5.04
C HIS A 85 -16.26 -35.43 4.59
N GLN A 86 -16.54 -35.70 3.31
CA GLN A 86 -17.91 -35.75 2.77
C GLN A 86 -18.74 -36.91 3.35
N GLU A 87 -18.09 -38.02 3.72
CA GLU A 87 -18.66 -39.17 4.41
C GLU A 87 -18.73 -38.99 5.95
N GLY A 88 -18.22 -37.88 6.49
CA GLY A 88 -18.26 -37.54 7.91
C GLY A 88 -17.13 -38.11 8.76
N ASP A 89 -16.08 -38.66 8.13
CA ASP A 89 -14.87 -39.13 8.79
C ASP A 89 -13.77 -38.05 8.74
N ASP A 90 -13.74 -37.24 9.78
CA ASP A 90 -12.76 -36.17 10.00
C ASP A 90 -11.52 -36.63 10.80
N HIS A 91 -11.30 -37.94 11.03
CA HIS A 91 -10.19 -38.36 11.90
C HIS A 91 -8.82 -38.12 11.21
N PRO A 92 -7.83 -37.52 11.91
CA PRO A 92 -6.50 -37.31 11.32
C PRO A 92 -5.82 -38.64 10.98
N LEU A 93 -5.09 -38.65 9.86
CA LEU A 93 -4.29 -39.79 9.40
C LEU A 93 -2.82 -39.42 9.26
N THR A 94 -1.92 -40.34 9.56
CA THR A 94 -0.49 -40.28 9.19
C THR A 94 -0.31 -40.47 7.67
N LEU A 95 0.88 -40.14 7.15
CA LEU A 95 1.18 -40.36 5.73
C LEU A 95 1.14 -41.84 5.35
N GLU A 96 1.59 -42.72 6.24
CA GLU A 96 1.54 -44.17 6.08
C GLU A 96 0.10 -44.67 5.95
N GLU A 97 -0.79 -44.31 6.89
CA GLU A 97 -2.21 -44.68 6.84
C GLU A 97 -2.91 -44.15 5.56
N ILE A 98 -2.59 -42.92 5.14
CA ILE A 98 -3.09 -42.34 3.88
C ILE A 98 -2.64 -43.14 2.66
N LEU A 99 -1.37 -43.57 2.60
CA LEU A 99 -0.83 -44.33 1.47
C LEU A 99 -1.38 -45.76 1.43
N ASP A 100 -1.64 -46.38 2.59
CA ASP A 100 -2.25 -47.69 2.69
C ASP A 100 -3.73 -47.65 2.26
N GLU A 101 -4.53 -46.72 2.80
CA GLU A 101 -5.95 -46.55 2.40
C GLU A 101 -6.10 -46.22 0.91
N THR A 102 -5.22 -45.37 0.36
CA THR A 102 -5.23 -45.04 -1.07
C THR A 102 -4.58 -46.11 -1.98
N ASN A 103 -4.15 -47.25 -1.42
CA ASN A 103 -3.48 -48.34 -2.12
C ASN A 103 -2.26 -47.86 -2.95
N GLN A 104 -1.43 -47.01 -2.35
CA GLN A 104 -0.21 -46.42 -2.94
C GLN A 104 1.06 -46.94 -2.25
N LEU A 105 1.14 -48.26 -2.05
CA LEU A 105 2.22 -48.93 -1.33
C LEU A 105 3.59 -48.77 -2.01
N ASP A 106 3.63 -48.79 -3.35
CA ASP A 106 4.86 -48.72 -4.17
C ASP A 106 5.52 -47.32 -4.23
N VAL A 107 5.06 -46.36 -3.41
CA VAL A 107 5.60 -44.99 -3.40
C VAL A 107 6.97 -44.97 -2.75
N GLY A 108 8.03 -44.92 -3.57
CA GLY A 108 9.42 -44.91 -3.13
C GLY A 108 9.78 -43.72 -2.23
N GLN A 109 10.77 -43.90 -1.34
CA GLN A 109 11.05 -43.01 -0.20
C GLN A 109 11.24 -41.52 -0.57
N SER A 110 11.87 -41.21 -1.71
CA SER A 110 12.03 -39.82 -2.17
C SER A 110 10.69 -39.10 -2.43
N VAL A 111 9.64 -39.85 -2.77
CA VAL A 111 8.27 -39.32 -2.93
C VAL A 111 7.56 -39.25 -1.58
N LYS A 112 7.73 -40.23 -0.68
CA LYS A 112 7.19 -40.14 0.70
C LYS A 112 7.72 -38.91 1.44
N ASN A 113 9.04 -38.71 1.45
CA ASN A 113 9.67 -37.54 2.07
C ASN A 113 9.16 -36.22 1.47
N TRP A 114 8.96 -36.17 0.15
CA TRP A 114 8.41 -35.00 -0.55
C TRP A 114 6.93 -34.74 -0.19
N LEU A 115 6.12 -35.79 -0.05
CA LEU A 115 4.73 -35.66 0.40
C LEU A 115 4.66 -35.12 1.83
N ALA A 116 5.46 -35.68 2.75
CA ALA A 116 5.52 -35.25 4.14
C ALA A 116 6.02 -33.81 4.31
N ALA A 117 7.20 -33.47 3.78
CA ALA A 117 7.89 -32.23 4.11
C ALA A 117 7.53 -31.02 3.22
N GLU A 118 7.02 -31.25 2.01
CA GLU A 118 6.68 -30.17 1.06
C GLU A 118 5.20 -30.19 0.66
N ALA A 119 4.73 -31.31 0.09
CA ALA A 119 3.54 -31.27 -0.76
C ALA A 119 2.19 -31.34 -0.02
N LEU A 120 2.15 -31.91 1.19
CA LEU A 120 0.97 -31.89 2.06
C LEU A 120 0.96 -30.66 2.98
N MET A 121 2.11 -30.31 3.57
CA MET A 121 2.24 -29.13 4.45
C MET A 121 1.85 -27.82 3.75
N ASN A 122 2.22 -27.66 2.47
CA ASN A 122 1.90 -26.46 1.69
C ASN A 122 0.59 -26.58 0.88
N ASN A 123 -0.25 -27.60 1.13
CA ASN A 123 -1.47 -27.79 0.34
C ASN A 123 -2.64 -26.95 0.89
N PRO A 124 -3.28 -26.07 0.08
CA PRO A 124 -4.36 -25.23 0.58
C PRO A 124 -5.64 -26.01 0.97
N LYS A 125 -5.75 -27.29 0.61
CA LYS A 125 -6.90 -28.17 0.94
C LYS A 125 -6.60 -29.22 2.02
N ILE A 126 -5.46 -29.12 2.70
CA ILE A 126 -5.09 -29.96 3.85
C ILE A 126 -4.88 -29.07 5.08
N GLU A 127 -5.23 -29.57 6.26
CA GLU A 127 -4.94 -28.97 7.57
C GLU A 127 -4.06 -29.99 8.33
N VAL A 128 -2.93 -29.53 8.89
CA VAL A 128 -1.96 -30.39 9.59
C VAL A 128 -2.23 -30.32 11.09
N THR A 129 -2.16 -31.44 11.80
CA THR A 129 -2.34 -31.45 13.27
C THR A 129 -1.17 -30.80 14.00
N PRO A 130 -1.35 -30.31 15.25
CA PRO A 130 -0.29 -29.63 16.00
C PRO A 130 0.94 -30.49 16.35
N ASP A 131 0.87 -31.81 16.16
CA ASP A 131 2.00 -32.74 16.28
C ASP A 131 2.88 -32.80 15.01
N GLY A 132 2.45 -32.19 13.90
CA GLY A 132 3.13 -32.22 12.61
C GLY A 132 3.11 -33.57 11.88
N LEU A 133 2.41 -34.58 12.42
CA LEU A 133 2.50 -35.97 11.97
C LEU A 133 1.23 -36.52 11.33
N ARG A 134 0.10 -35.80 11.43
CA ARG A 134 -1.18 -36.20 10.80
C ARG A 134 -1.81 -35.08 10.00
N PHE A 135 -2.67 -35.49 9.07
CA PHE A 135 -3.32 -34.63 8.09
C PHE A 135 -4.84 -34.83 8.13
N THR A 136 -5.59 -33.74 7.96
CA THR A 136 -7.04 -33.71 7.76
C THR A 136 -7.39 -32.91 6.52
N PHE A 137 -8.62 -33.06 6.00
CA PHE A 137 -9.10 -32.24 4.91
C PHE A 137 -9.47 -30.82 5.40
N LYS A 138 -9.14 -29.79 4.61
CA LYS A 138 -9.44 -28.39 4.92
C LYS A 138 -10.60 -27.89 4.04
N PRO A 139 -11.85 -27.85 4.56
CA PRO A 139 -12.99 -27.37 3.80
C PRO A 139 -12.93 -25.85 3.58
N VAL A 140 -13.57 -25.38 2.49
CA VAL A 140 -13.63 -23.95 2.13
C VAL A 140 -14.39 -23.15 3.19
N TYR A 141 -15.45 -23.74 3.73
CA TYR A 141 -16.22 -23.19 4.84
C TYR A 141 -16.20 -24.16 6.02
N LYS A 142 -15.93 -23.70 7.25
CA LYS A 142 -15.95 -24.57 8.45
C LYS A 142 -17.39 -24.82 8.94
N ILE A 143 -18.20 -25.51 8.12
CA ILE A 143 -19.59 -25.92 8.40
C ILE A 143 -19.66 -27.40 8.78
N LYS A 144 -20.44 -27.74 9.81
CA LYS A 144 -20.54 -29.11 10.38
C LYS A 144 -21.94 -29.69 10.34
N ASP A 145 -22.95 -28.84 10.21
CA ASP A 145 -24.37 -29.21 10.28
C ASP A 145 -25.27 -28.22 9.52
N GLY A 146 -26.55 -28.55 9.38
CA GLY A 146 -27.54 -27.68 8.73
C GLY A 146 -27.74 -26.32 9.41
N LYS A 147 -27.53 -26.19 10.73
CA LYS A 147 -27.60 -24.90 11.42
C LYS A 147 -26.41 -24.00 11.06
N SER A 148 -25.22 -24.58 10.94
CA SER A 148 -24.01 -23.85 10.51
C SER A 148 -24.10 -23.39 9.04
N LEU A 149 -24.64 -24.21 8.14
CA LEU A 149 -24.95 -23.81 6.77
C LEU A 149 -25.98 -22.66 6.72
N LEU A 150 -27.07 -22.76 7.48
CA LEU A 150 -28.10 -21.72 7.51
C LEU A 150 -27.56 -20.40 8.08
N ARG A 151 -26.70 -20.46 9.12
CA ARG A 151 -26.01 -19.29 9.68
C ARG A 151 -25.05 -18.66 8.66
N LEU A 152 -24.34 -19.46 7.87
CA LEU A 152 -23.46 -18.97 6.81
C LEU A 152 -24.26 -18.26 5.71
N LEU A 153 -25.33 -18.89 5.19
CA LEU A 153 -26.20 -18.29 4.17
C LEU A 153 -26.84 -16.99 4.66
N LYS A 154 -27.36 -16.96 5.90
CA LYS A 154 -27.93 -15.73 6.48
C LYS A 154 -26.88 -14.63 6.74
N SER A 155 -25.65 -15.00 7.06
CA SER A 155 -24.52 -14.06 7.21
C SER A 155 -24.07 -13.48 5.86
N HIS A 156 -24.16 -14.25 4.77
CA HIS A 156 -23.93 -13.76 3.41
C HIS A 156 -25.03 -12.77 2.98
N ASP A 157 -26.28 -13.14 3.21
CA ASP A 157 -27.47 -12.36 2.90
C ASP A 157 -27.46 -10.98 3.61
N LEU A 158 -27.32 -10.98 4.94
CA LEU A 158 -27.22 -9.76 5.77
C LEU A 158 -26.01 -8.86 5.46
N LYS A 159 -25.00 -9.36 4.73
CA LYS A 159 -23.80 -8.62 4.32
C LYS A 159 -23.78 -8.26 2.84
N GLY A 160 -24.83 -8.59 2.08
CA GLY A 160 -24.88 -8.36 0.63
C GLY A 160 -23.86 -9.18 -0.18
N LEU A 161 -23.27 -10.23 0.39
CA LEU A 161 -22.20 -11.02 -0.24
C LEU A 161 -22.69 -12.02 -1.29
N GLY A 162 -24.01 -12.12 -1.50
CA GLY A 162 -24.63 -13.01 -2.46
C GLY A 162 -24.58 -14.50 -2.07
N GLY A 163 -25.20 -15.32 -2.91
CA GLY A 163 -25.33 -16.76 -2.69
C GLY A 163 -24.05 -17.55 -2.95
N ILE A 164 -23.97 -18.75 -2.35
CA ILE A 164 -22.80 -19.62 -2.35
C ILE A 164 -22.99 -20.77 -3.35
N LEU A 165 -21.95 -21.17 -4.08
CA LEU A 165 -22.03 -22.30 -5.02
C LEU A 165 -22.31 -23.62 -4.30
N LEU A 166 -23.15 -24.46 -4.91
CA LEU A 166 -23.42 -25.81 -4.43
C LEU A 166 -22.15 -26.65 -4.34
N ASP A 167 -21.25 -26.51 -5.31
CA ASP A 167 -19.97 -27.24 -5.38
C ASP A 167 -19.13 -27.00 -4.10
N ASP A 168 -19.03 -25.75 -3.64
CA ASP A 168 -18.24 -25.37 -2.46
C ASP A 168 -18.91 -25.83 -1.16
N VAL A 169 -20.25 -25.82 -1.11
CA VAL A 169 -21.02 -26.38 0.01
C VAL A 169 -20.96 -27.91 0.03
N GLN A 170 -20.87 -28.57 -1.12
CA GLN A 170 -20.65 -30.01 -1.22
C GLN A 170 -19.20 -30.41 -0.86
N GLU A 171 -18.20 -29.59 -1.16
CA GLU A 171 -16.83 -29.80 -0.69
C GLU A 171 -16.66 -29.52 0.82
N SER A 172 -17.55 -28.74 1.44
CA SER A 172 -17.39 -28.25 2.82
C SER A 172 -18.34 -28.85 3.87
N LEU A 173 -19.30 -29.71 3.49
CA LEU A 173 -20.36 -30.18 4.40
C LEU A 173 -20.51 -31.71 4.39
N PRO A 174 -20.24 -32.41 5.52
CA PRO A 174 -20.52 -33.83 5.65
C PRO A 174 -21.98 -34.19 5.33
N HIS A 175 -22.19 -35.27 4.58
CA HIS A 175 -23.49 -35.75 4.12
C HIS A 175 -24.40 -34.68 3.47
N CYS A 176 -23.81 -33.73 2.73
CA CYS A 176 -24.46 -32.53 2.20
C CYS A 176 -25.88 -32.75 1.63
N GLU A 177 -26.11 -33.78 0.82
CA GLU A 177 -27.43 -34.07 0.21
C GLU A 177 -28.54 -34.29 1.25
N LYS A 178 -28.23 -35.00 2.35
CA LYS A 178 -29.16 -35.27 3.46
C LYS A 178 -29.50 -33.99 4.22
N VAL A 179 -28.52 -33.10 4.39
CA VAL A 179 -28.70 -31.80 5.05
C VAL A 179 -29.54 -30.85 4.19
N LEU A 180 -29.24 -30.74 2.89
CA LEU A 180 -29.98 -29.90 1.94
C LEU A 180 -31.44 -30.39 1.79
N LYS A 181 -31.66 -31.70 1.67
CA LYS A 181 -33.02 -32.27 1.61
C LYS A 181 -33.85 -31.94 2.86
N ASN A 182 -33.24 -31.96 4.03
CA ASN A 182 -33.90 -31.61 5.30
C ASN A 182 -34.13 -30.10 5.51
N ARG A 183 -33.53 -29.23 4.70
CA ARG A 183 -33.59 -27.76 4.81
C ARG A 183 -34.06 -27.05 3.54
N ALA A 184 -34.65 -27.78 2.59
CA ALA A 184 -35.08 -27.27 1.29
C ALA A 184 -36.16 -26.15 1.34
N SER A 185 -36.84 -25.96 2.48
CA SER A 185 -37.82 -24.86 2.67
C SER A 185 -37.19 -23.56 3.23
N GLU A 186 -35.89 -23.55 3.49
CA GLU A 186 -35.11 -22.44 4.06
C GLU A 186 -33.96 -21.99 3.14
N ILE A 187 -33.80 -22.62 1.96
CA ILE A 187 -32.73 -22.36 0.99
C ILE A 187 -33.36 -22.19 -0.40
N ILE A 188 -33.03 -21.10 -1.09
CA ILE A 188 -33.40 -20.89 -2.51
C ILE A 188 -32.26 -21.41 -3.39
N PHE A 189 -32.58 -22.17 -4.43
CA PHE A 189 -31.62 -22.68 -5.41
C PHE A 189 -31.81 -21.96 -6.75
N ILE A 190 -30.80 -21.19 -7.19
CA ILE A 190 -30.78 -20.54 -8.50
C ILE A 190 -29.80 -21.29 -9.41
N VAL A 191 -30.23 -21.60 -10.64
CA VAL A 191 -29.37 -22.21 -11.67
C VAL A 191 -28.86 -21.12 -12.61
N ARG A 192 -27.54 -20.97 -12.72
CA ARG A 192 -26.91 -20.09 -13.72
C ARG A 192 -27.19 -20.63 -15.13
N PRO A 193 -27.71 -19.83 -16.08
CA PRO A 193 -28.06 -20.33 -17.41
C PRO A 193 -26.83 -20.71 -18.26
N ILE A 194 -25.68 -20.07 -18.01
CA ILE A 194 -24.44 -20.22 -18.80
C ILE A 194 -23.77 -21.57 -18.54
N ASP A 195 -23.42 -21.86 -17.29
CA ASP A 195 -22.64 -23.05 -16.88
C ASP A 195 -23.47 -24.11 -16.15
N LYS A 196 -24.77 -23.87 -15.95
CA LYS A 196 -25.72 -24.73 -15.22
C LYS A 196 -25.34 -24.99 -13.76
N LYS A 197 -24.41 -24.22 -13.19
CA LYS A 197 -24.07 -24.31 -11.77
C LYS A 197 -25.23 -23.83 -10.89
N LYS A 198 -25.34 -24.44 -9.71
CA LYS A 198 -26.35 -24.11 -8.70
C LYS A 198 -25.75 -23.19 -7.64
N ILE A 199 -26.47 -22.12 -7.31
CA ILE A 199 -26.15 -21.20 -6.21
C ILE A 199 -27.25 -21.30 -5.16
N LEU A 200 -26.85 -21.33 -3.89
CA LEU A 200 -27.71 -21.38 -2.70
C LEU A 200 -27.80 -19.99 -2.09
N PHE A 201 -29.02 -19.54 -1.83
CA PHE A 201 -29.34 -18.31 -1.10
C PHE A 201 -30.17 -18.64 0.14
N TYR A 202 -30.12 -17.78 1.16
CA TYR A 202 -31.03 -17.86 2.30
C TYR A 202 -32.47 -17.52 1.85
N ASN A 203 -33.46 -18.29 2.31
CA ASN A 203 -34.87 -18.02 1.99
C ASN A 203 -35.51 -17.10 3.06
N ASP A 204 -35.30 -15.79 2.96
CA ASP A 204 -35.99 -14.87 3.88
C ASP A 204 -37.48 -14.75 3.53
N ARG A 205 -38.31 -15.36 4.38
CA ARG A 205 -39.77 -15.35 4.24
C ARG A 205 -40.41 -13.99 4.48
N THR A 206 -39.69 -13.03 5.06
CA THR A 206 -40.16 -11.64 5.22
C THR A 206 -40.08 -10.85 3.92
N ALA A 207 -39.19 -11.24 2.99
CA ALA A 207 -39.03 -10.62 1.67
C ALA A 207 -39.96 -11.20 0.59
N ASN A 208 -40.95 -12.03 0.97
CA ASN A 208 -41.77 -12.80 0.03
C ASN A 208 -43.05 -12.04 -0.38
N PHE A 209 -42.91 -11.02 -1.24
CA PHE A 209 -44.03 -10.21 -1.74
C PHE A 209 -44.68 -10.77 -3.01
N THR A 210 -46.01 -10.66 -3.11
CA THR A 210 -46.78 -11.10 -4.27
C THR A 210 -46.64 -10.10 -5.43
N VAL A 211 -45.82 -10.43 -6.42
CA VAL A 211 -45.66 -9.63 -7.65
C VAL A 211 -46.83 -9.89 -8.60
N ASP A 212 -47.48 -8.82 -9.04
CA ASP A 212 -48.60 -8.83 -9.99
C ASP A 212 -48.29 -9.56 -11.32
N GLU A 213 -49.30 -10.21 -11.93
CA GLU A 213 -49.13 -11.01 -13.15
C GLU A 213 -48.84 -10.17 -14.41
N GLU A 214 -49.36 -8.95 -14.52
CA GLU A 214 -49.04 -8.04 -15.62
C GLU A 214 -47.59 -7.58 -15.51
N PHE A 215 -47.12 -7.21 -14.30
CA PHE A 215 -45.70 -6.92 -14.07
C PHE A 215 -44.82 -8.15 -14.36
N GLN A 216 -45.21 -9.35 -13.91
CA GLN A 216 -44.46 -10.57 -14.23
C GLN A 216 -44.40 -10.87 -15.73
N LYS A 217 -45.45 -10.57 -16.51
CA LYS A 217 -45.44 -10.67 -17.98
C LYS A 217 -44.51 -9.62 -18.60
N LEU A 218 -44.60 -8.36 -18.16
CA LEU A 218 -43.73 -7.27 -18.63
C LEU A 218 -42.26 -7.59 -18.36
N TRP A 219 -41.92 -8.01 -17.14
CA TRP A 219 -40.56 -8.42 -16.77
C TRP A 219 -40.04 -9.61 -17.60
N ARG A 220 -40.87 -10.63 -17.85
CA ARG A 220 -40.51 -11.77 -18.72
C ARG A 220 -40.44 -11.40 -20.21
N SER A 221 -41.09 -10.30 -20.62
CA SER A 221 -41.01 -9.77 -22.00
C SER A 221 -39.79 -8.87 -22.23
N ALA A 222 -39.16 -8.37 -21.15
CA ALA A 222 -37.90 -7.64 -21.21
C ALA A 222 -36.74 -8.63 -21.45
N THR A 223 -36.46 -8.90 -22.73
CA THR A 223 -35.32 -9.72 -23.13
C THR A 223 -34.01 -8.98 -22.85
N VAL A 224 -33.44 -9.20 -21.66
CA VAL A 224 -32.00 -9.00 -21.45
C VAL A 224 -31.30 -10.09 -22.26
N ASP A 225 -30.80 -9.72 -23.44
CA ASP A 225 -30.00 -10.62 -24.27
C ASP A 225 -28.76 -11.03 -23.47
N ALA A 226 -28.62 -12.33 -23.21
CA ALA A 226 -27.36 -12.86 -22.71
C ALA A 226 -26.34 -12.71 -23.85
N MET A 227 -25.52 -11.67 -23.78
CA MET A 227 -24.37 -11.48 -24.65
C MET A 227 -23.32 -12.54 -24.32
N ASP A 228 -23.49 -13.71 -24.94
CA ASP A 228 -22.45 -14.72 -25.15
C ASP A 228 -21.18 -14.02 -25.64
N ASP A 229 -20.03 -14.34 -25.04
CA ASP A 229 -18.73 -13.72 -25.36
C ASP A 229 -18.45 -13.78 -26.88
N ALA A 230 -18.90 -14.85 -27.55
CA ALA A 230 -18.79 -14.98 -29.01
C ALA A 230 -19.63 -13.94 -29.80
N LYS A 231 -20.77 -13.48 -29.28
CA LYS A 231 -21.52 -12.34 -29.85
C LYS A 231 -20.82 -11.01 -29.56
N ILE A 232 -20.11 -10.90 -28.43
CA ILE A 232 -19.31 -9.70 -28.12
C ILE A 232 -18.15 -9.60 -29.11
N ASP A 233 -17.42 -10.68 -29.35
CA ASP A 233 -16.38 -10.76 -30.37
C ASP A 233 -16.92 -10.47 -31.78
N GLU A 234 -18.07 -11.04 -32.18
CA GLU A 234 -18.69 -10.75 -33.50
C GLU A 234 -19.11 -9.27 -33.63
N TYR A 235 -19.62 -8.66 -32.56
CA TYR A 235 -19.96 -7.24 -32.53
C TYR A 235 -18.71 -6.36 -32.62
N LEU A 236 -17.66 -6.68 -31.87
CA LEU A 236 -16.39 -5.97 -31.88
C LEU A 236 -15.73 -6.06 -33.27
N GLU A 237 -15.66 -7.25 -33.89
CA GLU A 237 -15.17 -7.42 -35.26
C GLU A 237 -16.00 -6.59 -36.27
N LYS A 238 -17.33 -6.52 -36.13
CA LYS A 238 -18.20 -5.69 -36.97
C LYS A 238 -17.97 -4.18 -36.79
N GLN A 239 -17.55 -3.74 -35.61
CA GLN A 239 -17.12 -2.35 -35.37
C GLN A 239 -15.63 -2.12 -35.71
N GLY A 240 -14.94 -3.09 -36.32
CA GLY A 240 -13.53 -3.02 -36.67
C GLY A 240 -12.55 -3.18 -35.50
N ILE A 241 -13.05 -3.45 -34.29
CA ILE A 241 -12.28 -3.61 -33.07
C ILE A 241 -11.91 -5.09 -32.93
N ARG A 242 -10.67 -5.45 -33.24
CA ARG A 242 -10.17 -6.81 -33.01
C ARG A 242 -9.47 -6.91 -31.67
N SER A 243 -9.79 -7.96 -30.90
CA SER A 243 -9.03 -8.36 -29.72
C SER A 243 -7.56 -8.62 -30.12
N MET A 244 -6.62 -8.12 -29.32
CA MET A 244 -5.19 -8.21 -29.62
C MET A 244 -4.68 -9.66 -29.48
N GLN A 245 -4.56 -10.35 -30.60
CA GLN A 245 -3.69 -11.52 -30.72
C GLN A 245 -2.26 -11.06 -30.98
N ASP A 246 -1.28 -11.58 -30.24
CA ASP A 246 0.14 -11.27 -30.45
C ASP A 246 0.57 -11.39 -31.91
N HIS A 247 0.81 -10.27 -32.57
CA HIS A 247 1.26 -10.20 -33.98
C HIS A 247 2.78 -10.27 -34.10
N GLY A 248 3.39 -11.21 -33.36
CA GLY A 248 4.75 -11.66 -33.63
C GLY A 248 4.84 -12.22 -35.07
N PRO A 249 5.88 -11.87 -35.85
CA PRO A 249 5.92 -12.17 -37.28
C PRO A 249 5.96 -13.68 -37.57
N LYS A 250 4.87 -14.21 -38.12
CA LYS A 250 4.71 -15.61 -38.53
C LYS A 250 5.69 -15.97 -39.64
N LYS A 251 6.82 -16.59 -39.29
CA LYS A 251 7.81 -17.12 -40.26
C LYS A 251 7.16 -18.20 -41.14
N PRO A 252 7.24 -18.13 -42.47
CA PRO A 252 6.73 -19.18 -43.35
C PRO A 252 7.56 -20.46 -43.20
N VAL A 253 6.92 -21.63 -43.27
CA VAL A 253 7.58 -22.93 -43.10
C VAL A 253 8.05 -23.49 -44.45
N PRO A 254 9.36 -23.58 -44.72
CA PRO A 254 9.88 -24.19 -45.95
C PRO A 254 9.91 -25.71 -45.84
N LYS A 255 9.55 -26.43 -46.90
CA LYS A 255 9.66 -27.90 -46.95
C LYS A 255 11.13 -28.33 -46.87
N ARG A 256 11.44 -29.25 -45.94
CA ARG A 256 12.80 -29.82 -45.77
C ARG A 256 13.29 -30.51 -47.05
N ARG A 257 14.48 -30.11 -47.54
CA ARG A 257 15.38 -30.93 -48.35
C ARG A 257 16.77 -30.93 -47.69
N LYS A 258 17.44 -32.08 -47.63
CA LYS A 258 18.76 -32.24 -46.98
C LYS A 258 19.90 -31.78 -47.91
N VAL A 259 20.84 -30.98 -47.42
CA VAL A 259 22.25 -30.90 -47.89
C VAL A 259 23.16 -30.66 -46.66
N ALA A 260 24.46 -30.95 -46.81
CA ALA A 260 25.44 -31.13 -45.73
C ALA A 260 26.01 -29.84 -45.07
N SER A 261 26.83 -30.05 -44.04
CA SER A 261 27.46 -29.06 -43.16
C SER A 261 28.68 -28.34 -43.74
N LYS A 262 28.86 -27.06 -43.39
CA LYS A 262 30.18 -26.39 -43.24
C LYS A 262 30.14 -25.43 -42.04
N LYS A 263 31.23 -25.39 -41.26
CA LYS A 263 31.43 -24.41 -40.16
C LYS A 263 31.78 -23.03 -40.74
N ARG A 264 31.33 -21.95 -40.08
CA ARG A 264 31.94 -20.60 -40.15
C ARG A 264 31.93 -19.96 -38.76
N GLN A 265 32.94 -19.15 -38.48
CA GLN A 265 33.15 -18.50 -37.17
C GLN A 265 32.24 -17.28 -37.00
N PHE A 266 31.87 -16.99 -35.75
CA PHE A 266 31.44 -15.65 -35.36
C PHE A 266 32.67 -14.75 -35.16
N LYS A 267 32.62 -13.52 -35.67
CA LYS A 267 33.44 -12.42 -35.16
C LYS A 267 32.68 -11.77 -33.99
N LYS A 268 33.41 -11.36 -32.93
CA LYS A 268 32.85 -10.45 -31.91
C LYS A 268 32.60 -9.07 -32.54
N PRO A 269 31.67 -8.26 -31.98
CA PRO A 269 31.71 -6.81 -32.12
C PRO A 269 33.04 -6.25 -31.59
N ARG A 270 33.42 -5.06 -32.07
CA ARG A 270 34.42 -4.21 -31.43
C ARG A 270 33.70 -3.20 -30.54
N ASP A 271 34.25 -2.94 -29.36
CA ASP A 271 34.19 -1.67 -28.64
C ASP A 271 35.26 -1.71 -27.51
N ASN A 272 35.58 -0.57 -26.92
CA ASN A 272 36.56 -0.38 -25.82
C ASN A 272 38.05 -0.64 -26.16
N GLU A 273 38.59 0.02 -27.19
CA GLU A 273 40.05 0.03 -27.48
C GLU A 273 40.87 1.00 -26.60
N HIS A 274 40.23 1.77 -25.70
CA HIS A 274 40.85 2.84 -24.89
C HIS A 274 41.18 2.45 -23.42
N LEU A 275 41.05 1.17 -23.06
CA LEU A 275 41.40 0.64 -21.72
C LEU A 275 42.48 -0.46 -21.79
N ALA A 276 43.18 -0.58 -22.92
CA ALA A 276 44.13 -1.67 -23.17
C ALA A 276 45.35 -1.67 -22.23
N ASP A 277 45.82 -0.49 -21.82
CA ASP A 277 47.09 -0.30 -21.10
C ASP A 277 46.94 -0.05 -19.58
N VAL A 278 45.73 -0.23 -19.02
CA VAL A 278 45.41 0.07 -17.59
C VAL A 278 44.79 -1.14 -16.86
N LEU A 279 45.13 -2.36 -17.28
CA LEU A 279 44.72 -3.60 -16.62
C LEU A 279 45.90 -4.56 -16.49
N GLU A 280 46.57 -4.55 -15.34
CA GLU A 280 47.46 -5.65 -14.95
C GLU A 280 46.67 -6.95 -14.83
N ILE A 281 47.07 -7.98 -15.58
CA ILE A 281 46.45 -9.30 -15.51
C ILE A 281 47.04 -10.04 -14.29
N TYR A 282 46.34 -9.99 -13.16
CA TYR A 282 46.63 -10.85 -12.00
C TYR A 282 46.21 -12.30 -12.28
N GLU A 283 46.95 -12.97 -13.18
CA GLU A 283 46.77 -14.40 -13.51
C GLU A 283 47.43 -15.34 -12.48
N GLU A 284 47.44 -14.97 -11.20
CA GLU A 284 47.75 -15.86 -10.08
C GLU A 284 46.88 -15.53 -8.84
N ASN A 285 46.12 -16.52 -8.36
CA ASN A 285 45.09 -16.48 -7.27
C ASN A 285 43.62 -16.22 -7.65
N THR A 286 43.06 -17.04 -8.55
CA THR A 286 41.60 -17.28 -8.55
C THR A 286 41.26 -18.50 -7.68
N LEU A 287 40.64 -18.24 -6.52
CA LEU A 287 40.09 -19.27 -5.63
C LEU A 287 39.09 -20.15 -6.40
N THR A 288 39.23 -21.47 -6.26
CA THR A 288 38.43 -22.43 -7.03
C THR A 288 37.12 -22.77 -6.33
N GLN A 289 36.19 -23.39 -7.05
CA GLN A 289 34.90 -23.81 -6.49
C GLN A 289 35.02 -24.90 -5.38
N LYS A 290 36.23 -25.42 -5.10
CA LYS A 290 36.53 -26.24 -3.91
C LYS A 290 36.63 -25.43 -2.62
N ASP A 291 36.98 -24.15 -2.70
CA ASP A 291 37.38 -23.37 -1.53
C ASP A 291 36.14 -22.80 -0.80
N LEU A 292 35.05 -22.52 -1.52
CA LEU A 292 33.70 -22.37 -0.94
C LEU A 292 33.22 -23.62 -0.18
N TYR A 293 33.72 -24.81 -0.55
CA TYR A 293 33.43 -26.08 0.12
C TYR A 293 34.27 -26.30 1.39
N LEU A 294 35.23 -25.41 1.68
CA LEU A 294 36.05 -25.44 2.90
C LEU A 294 35.53 -24.51 3.99
N LEU A 295 34.94 -23.35 3.67
CA LEU A 295 34.33 -22.45 4.67
C LEU A 295 33.17 -23.14 5.43
N THR A 296 32.25 -23.78 4.71
CA THR A 296 31.13 -24.53 5.31
C THR A 296 31.61 -25.72 6.15
N ARG A 297 32.70 -26.37 5.75
CA ARG A 297 33.37 -27.40 6.56
C ARG A 297 34.07 -26.84 7.78
N SER A 298 34.61 -25.62 7.76
CA SER A 298 35.30 -25.01 8.91
C SER A 298 34.38 -24.90 10.12
N ASN A 299 33.17 -24.38 9.94
CA ASN A 299 32.21 -24.23 11.05
C ASN A 299 31.65 -25.59 11.53
N ILE A 300 31.40 -26.54 10.62
CA ILE A 300 30.98 -27.90 11.01
C ILE A 300 32.12 -28.65 11.76
N LEU A 301 33.38 -28.54 11.32
CA LEU A 301 34.52 -29.10 12.05
C LEU A 301 34.74 -28.41 13.40
N LYS A 302 34.55 -27.08 13.51
CA LYS A 302 34.59 -26.38 14.80
C LYS A 302 33.52 -26.92 15.76
N ILE A 303 32.27 -27.07 15.31
CA ILE A 303 31.18 -27.64 16.11
C ILE A 303 31.53 -29.07 16.56
N ILE A 304 32.00 -29.93 15.65
CA ILE A 304 32.41 -31.31 15.97
C ILE A 304 33.61 -31.32 16.95
N LEU A 305 34.62 -30.46 16.76
CA LEU A 305 35.77 -30.34 17.66
C LEU A 305 35.38 -29.80 19.05
N ILE A 306 34.41 -28.90 19.13
CA ILE A 306 33.85 -28.40 20.40
C ILE A 306 33.11 -29.52 21.13
N VAL A 307 32.24 -30.27 20.44
CA VAL A 307 31.52 -31.43 21.01
C VAL A 307 32.51 -32.53 21.45
N MET A 308 33.53 -32.84 20.65
CA MET A 308 34.55 -33.84 21.01
C MET A 308 35.49 -33.37 22.13
N LYS A 309 35.77 -32.06 22.25
CA LYS A 309 36.44 -31.49 23.44
C LYS A 309 35.54 -31.58 24.68
N PHE A 310 34.24 -31.33 24.54
CA PHE A 310 33.27 -31.42 25.65
C PHE A 310 33.18 -32.85 26.18
N HIS A 311 33.14 -33.86 25.31
CA HIS A 311 33.18 -35.28 25.67
C HIS A 311 34.43 -35.59 26.51
N ARG A 312 35.63 -35.30 25.97
CA ARG A 312 36.92 -35.55 26.64
C ARG A 312 37.14 -34.76 27.94
N LEU A 313 36.40 -33.68 28.18
CA LEU A 313 36.46 -32.89 29.41
C LEU A 313 35.46 -33.36 30.48
N LEU A 314 34.50 -34.24 30.14
CA LEU A 314 33.46 -34.73 31.04
C LEU A 314 33.51 -36.25 31.27
N ASP A 315 34.18 -37.01 30.40
CA ASP A 315 34.44 -38.45 30.58
C ASP A 315 34.95 -38.85 31.99
N PRO A 316 35.78 -38.06 32.71
CA PRO A 316 36.23 -38.43 34.06
C PRO A 316 35.20 -38.24 35.19
N LEU A 317 34.00 -37.69 34.91
CA LEU A 317 33.10 -37.15 35.94
C LEU A 317 31.68 -37.74 35.95
N PHE A 318 31.26 -38.52 34.95
CA PHE A 318 29.89 -39.02 34.84
C PHE A 318 29.80 -40.48 34.40
N GLY A 319 28.83 -41.22 34.96
CA GLY A 319 28.58 -42.61 34.63
C GLY A 319 27.80 -42.80 33.32
N PRO A 320 27.79 -44.02 32.73
CA PRO A 320 27.04 -44.32 31.51
C PRO A 320 25.51 -44.12 31.62
N SER A 321 24.98 -44.07 32.84
CA SER A 321 23.59 -43.73 33.17
C SER A 321 23.28 -42.25 32.95
N ASP A 322 24.20 -41.38 33.37
CA ASP A 322 23.89 -39.97 33.63
C ASP A 322 23.89 -39.16 32.32
N TRP A 323 24.72 -39.58 31.36
CA TRP A 323 24.70 -39.10 29.99
C TRP A 323 23.32 -39.18 29.33
N LYS A 324 22.51 -40.22 29.62
CA LYS A 324 21.14 -40.33 29.10
C LYS A 324 20.19 -39.30 29.71
N PHE A 325 20.43 -38.87 30.96
CA PHE A 325 19.63 -37.83 31.60
C PHE A 325 20.05 -36.44 31.12
N ALA A 326 21.36 -36.18 31.01
CA ALA A 326 21.91 -34.93 30.50
C ALA A 326 21.51 -34.68 29.03
N LEU A 327 21.64 -35.67 28.15
CA LEU A 327 21.22 -35.55 26.74
C LEU A 327 19.71 -35.33 26.59
N ARG A 328 18.89 -35.93 27.47
CA ARG A 328 17.43 -35.77 27.43
C ARG A 328 16.99 -34.39 27.93
N ALA A 329 17.57 -33.90 29.02
CA ALA A 329 17.37 -32.53 29.49
C ALA A 329 17.85 -31.48 28.47
N LEU A 330 18.86 -31.79 27.65
CA LEU A 330 19.27 -30.96 26.51
C LEU A 330 18.22 -31.02 25.39
N PHE A 331 17.76 -32.21 24.99
CA PHE A 331 16.75 -32.40 23.95
C PHE A 331 15.43 -31.70 24.26
N ASP A 332 14.90 -31.91 25.47
CA ASP A 332 13.61 -31.37 25.90
C ASP A 332 13.62 -29.83 26.02
N ARG A 333 14.80 -29.21 26.18
CA ARG A 333 14.98 -27.74 26.14
C ARG A 333 15.30 -27.18 24.75
N LEU A 334 15.72 -28.00 23.78
CA LEU A 334 16.05 -27.59 22.41
C LEU A 334 14.88 -27.70 21.42
N LEU A 335 13.81 -28.42 21.78
CA LEU A 335 12.62 -28.62 20.95
C LEU A 335 11.97 -27.36 20.32
N PRO A 336 12.02 -26.14 20.90
CA PRO A 336 11.41 -24.95 20.31
C PRO A 336 12.14 -24.34 19.10
N LEU A 337 13.34 -24.82 18.75
CA LEU A 337 14.16 -24.24 17.67
C LEU A 337 14.28 -25.21 16.49
N ASN A 338 13.95 -24.73 15.28
CA ASN A 338 13.92 -25.51 14.03
C ASN A 338 15.33 -25.90 13.50
N VAL A 339 16.05 -26.75 14.24
CA VAL A 339 17.42 -27.21 13.94
C VAL A 339 17.47 -28.74 13.72
N LEU A 340 16.41 -29.31 13.14
CA LEU A 340 16.24 -30.77 13.04
C LEU A 340 16.95 -31.44 11.83
N VAL A 341 17.56 -30.66 10.93
CA VAL A 341 18.04 -31.14 9.62
C VAL A 341 19.48 -31.68 9.65
N LEU A 342 20.35 -31.22 10.57
CA LEU A 342 21.79 -31.53 10.54
C LEU A 342 22.24 -32.70 11.43
N VAL A 343 21.45 -33.11 12.44
CA VAL A 343 21.87 -34.14 13.42
C VAL A 343 21.73 -35.57 12.88
N PHE A 344 20.71 -35.84 12.05
CA PHE A 344 20.43 -37.18 11.52
C PHE A 344 21.48 -37.73 10.53
N GLY A 345 22.44 -36.91 10.10
CA GLY A 345 23.53 -37.34 9.21
C GLY A 345 24.60 -38.24 9.88
N LEU A 346 24.70 -38.24 11.21
CA LEU A 346 25.85 -38.84 11.93
C LEU A 346 25.59 -40.21 12.59
N SER A 347 24.35 -40.70 12.70
CA SER A 347 24.08 -41.99 13.38
C SER A 347 24.41 -43.24 12.56
N ARG A 348 24.91 -43.10 11.32
CA ARG A 348 25.16 -44.22 10.40
C ARG A 348 26.51 -44.93 10.53
N SER A 349 27.32 -44.58 11.53
CA SER A 349 28.66 -45.14 11.75
C SER A 349 28.81 -45.98 13.03
N ILE A 350 27.73 -46.22 13.77
CA ILE A 350 27.73 -47.08 14.98
C ILE A 350 26.58 -48.09 14.89
N SER A 351 26.73 -49.06 13.98
CA SER A 351 25.84 -50.22 13.84
C SER A 351 26.69 -51.46 13.50
N GLY A 352 27.15 -52.15 14.55
CA GLY A 352 28.20 -53.17 14.41
C GLY A 352 28.47 -53.98 15.67
N LEU A 353 27.42 -54.32 16.43
CA LEU A 353 27.43 -55.34 17.49
C LEU A 353 25.98 -55.83 17.65
N GLU A 354 25.78 -57.14 17.65
CA GLU A 354 24.46 -57.76 17.49
C GLU A 354 23.74 -58.04 18.82
N MET A 355 22.50 -58.49 18.65
CA MET A 355 21.55 -59.00 19.64
C MET A 355 22.19 -59.93 20.70
N GLU A 356 21.64 -59.93 21.92
CA GLU A 356 20.81 -61.05 22.41
C GLU A 356 20.10 -60.71 23.75
N PHE A 357 19.29 -61.67 24.24
CA PHE A 357 18.57 -61.71 25.52
C PHE A 357 17.43 -60.70 25.77
N PHE A 358 16.21 -61.24 25.68
CA PHE A 358 14.99 -60.73 26.31
C PHE A 358 14.58 -61.67 27.47
N ALA A 359 13.79 -61.13 28.41
CA ALA A 359 12.96 -61.83 29.42
C ALA A 359 13.64 -62.55 30.61
N ARG A 360 13.51 -61.95 31.81
CA ARG A 360 12.54 -62.38 32.85
C ARG A 360 12.58 -61.49 34.10
N ASP A 361 11.39 -61.29 34.71
CA ASP A 361 11.12 -60.92 36.12
C ASP A 361 11.82 -59.64 36.68
N GLY A 362 11.40 -59.02 37.79
CA GLY A 362 10.18 -59.16 38.58
C GLY A 362 10.29 -58.44 39.95
N SER A 363 9.19 -57.87 40.44
CA SER A 363 8.99 -57.35 41.82
C SER A 363 9.68 -56.02 42.24
N ASN A 364 9.43 -55.62 43.50
CA ASN A 364 9.40 -54.25 44.03
C ASN A 364 10.65 -53.83 44.85
N GLN A 365 10.69 -52.51 45.13
CA GLN A 365 11.12 -51.86 46.40
C GLN A 365 12.60 -51.45 46.66
N ALA A 366 12.71 -50.18 47.08
CA ALA A 366 13.57 -49.60 48.12
C ALA A 366 15.12 -49.59 48.00
N ALA A 367 15.67 -48.38 47.84
CA ALA A 367 16.86 -47.89 48.55
C ALA A 367 16.86 -46.34 48.56
N SER A 368 17.53 -45.70 49.55
CA SER A 368 17.56 -44.24 49.73
C SER A 368 18.89 -43.73 50.32
N HIS A 369 19.22 -42.46 50.03
CA HIS A 369 20.47 -41.73 50.42
C HIS A 369 21.74 -42.26 49.72
N VAL A 370 22.59 -41.41 49.12
CA VAL A 370 23.45 -40.39 49.77
C VAL A 370 23.74 -39.20 48.78
N ASP A 371 24.57 -38.23 49.19
CA ASP A 371 25.15 -37.11 48.39
C ASP A 371 24.24 -35.96 47.90
N HIS A 372 23.83 -35.11 48.84
CA HIS A 372 23.10 -33.86 48.54
C HIS A 372 23.99 -32.62 48.29
N VAL A 373 25.32 -32.74 48.37
CA VAL A 373 26.26 -31.58 48.36
C VAL A 373 26.85 -31.28 46.97
N GLY A 374 27.11 -32.30 46.14
CA GLY A 374 27.70 -32.12 44.81
C GLY A 374 26.77 -31.41 43.80
N HIS A 375 25.46 -31.58 43.95
CA HIS A 375 24.48 -31.10 42.96
C HIS A 375 24.45 -29.58 42.80
N ASN A 376 24.49 -28.79 43.88
CA ASN A 376 24.28 -27.34 43.78
C ASN A 376 25.39 -26.62 43.00
N LEU A 377 26.66 -27.02 43.16
CA LEU A 377 27.77 -26.46 42.38
C LEU A 377 27.69 -26.87 40.90
N CYS A 378 27.26 -28.10 40.62
CA CYS A 378 27.08 -28.59 39.25
C CYS A 378 25.93 -27.85 38.55
N THR A 379 24.77 -27.67 39.20
CA THR A 379 23.62 -26.95 38.64
C THR A 379 23.95 -25.50 38.30
N ILE A 380 24.59 -24.74 39.21
CA ILE A 380 24.96 -23.32 38.94
C ILE A 380 25.94 -23.21 37.75
N TYR A 381 26.86 -24.17 37.61
CA TYR A 381 27.82 -24.19 36.50
C TYR A 381 27.18 -24.64 35.17
N MET A 382 26.20 -25.56 35.23
CA MET A 382 25.39 -25.98 34.09
C MET A 382 24.46 -24.87 33.62
N GLU A 383 23.79 -24.13 34.51
CA GLU A 383 22.90 -23.03 34.15
C GLU A 383 23.64 -21.92 33.40
N ARG A 384 24.79 -21.45 33.92
CA ARG A 384 25.62 -20.47 33.21
C ARG A 384 26.10 -20.93 31.83
N LYS A 385 26.45 -22.23 31.67
CA LYS A 385 26.84 -22.78 30.36
C LYS A 385 25.66 -23.05 29.44
N MET A 386 24.46 -23.29 29.97
CA MET A 386 23.26 -23.51 29.18
C MET A 386 22.65 -22.19 28.70
N GLU A 387 22.71 -21.12 29.49
CA GLU A 387 22.44 -19.76 28.99
C GLU A 387 23.41 -19.39 27.86
N PHE A 388 24.71 -19.69 28.02
CA PHE A 388 25.71 -19.51 26.95
C PHE A 388 25.38 -20.35 25.70
N PHE A 389 24.80 -21.55 25.84
CA PHE A 389 24.40 -22.39 24.71
C PHE A 389 23.10 -21.89 24.03
N ILE A 390 22.15 -21.35 24.81
CA ILE A 390 20.95 -20.68 24.28
C ILE A 390 21.33 -19.38 23.57
N TRP A 391 22.30 -18.63 24.10
CA TRP A 391 22.93 -17.47 23.45
C TRP A 391 23.59 -17.87 22.12
N LEU A 392 24.37 -18.96 22.10
CA LEU A 392 25.01 -19.51 20.89
C LEU A 392 23.99 -19.96 19.82
N LEU A 393 22.79 -20.37 20.23
CA LEU A 393 21.69 -20.68 19.32
C LEU A 393 20.90 -19.43 18.88
N SER A 394 20.86 -18.37 19.70
CA SER A 394 20.26 -17.09 19.33
C SER A 394 21.08 -16.35 18.26
N LEU A 395 22.40 -16.59 18.24
CA LEU A 395 23.37 -16.09 17.26
C LEU A 395 23.18 -16.64 15.83
N ILE A 396 22.32 -17.65 15.62
CA ILE A 396 22.14 -18.30 14.30
C ILE A 396 21.58 -17.35 13.21
N GLY A 397 21.04 -16.19 13.59
CA GLY A 397 20.49 -15.20 12.63
C GLY A 397 21.24 -13.87 12.48
N LEU A 398 22.17 -13.52 13.38
CA LEU A 398 22.77 -12.18 13.45
C LEU A 398 24.30 -12.26 13.50
N VAL A 399 24.93 -11.83 12.40
CA VAL A 399 26.38 -11.93 12.17
C VAL A 399 27.08 -10.58 12.36
N TYR A 400 26.35 -9.47 12.28
CA TYR A 400 26.93 -8.11 12.27
C TYR A 400 26.32 -7.21 13.34
N GLY A 401 27.15 -6.31 13.87
CA GLY A 401 26.76 -5.20 14.72
C GLY A 401 27.49 -3.92 14.30
N TYR A 402 27.22 -2.82 15.01
CA TYR A 402 27.74 -1.50 14.69
C TYR A 402 28.44 -0.85 15.89
N GLU A 403 29.46 -0.04 15.61
CA GLU A 403 30.07 0.89 16.55
C GLU A 403 30.15 2.30 15.94
N CYS A 404 30.23 3.30 16.81
CA CYS A 404 30.34 4.69 16.39
C CYS A 404 31.83 5.08 16.26
N ILE A 405 32.27 5.41 15.05
CA ILE A 405 33.62 5.89 14.77
C ILE A 405 33.50 7.19 13.97
N GLU A 406 34.05 8.29 14.52
CA GLU A 406 34.07 9.62 13.90
C GLU A 406 32.68 10.11 13.40
N ASN A 407 31.66 9.90 14.24
CA ASN A 407 30.24 10.15 14.00
C ASN A 407 29.61 9.32 12.86
N ASN A 408 30.16 8.14 12.55
CA ASN A 408 29.65 7.20 11.54
C ASN A 408 29.40 5.82 12.14
N CYS A 409 28.40 5.11 11.62
CA CYS A 409 28.05 3.76 12.03
C CYS A 409 28.80 2.69 11.24
N VAL A 410 29.95 2.27 11.77
CA VAL A 410 30.83 1.27 11.16
C VAL A 410 30.38 -0.14 11.52
N LYS A 411 30.28 -1.00 10.51
CA LYS A 411 29.76 -2.37 10.60
C LYS A 411 30.89 -3.39 10.84
N PHE A 412 30.72 -4.28 11.80
CA PHE A 412 31.70 -5.32 12.15
C PHE A 412 31.06 -6.70 12.42
N GLU A 413 31.86 -7.77 12.38
CA GLU A 413 31.41 -9.15 12.69
C GLU A 413 31.33 -9.41 14.20
N LEU A 414 30.19 -9.94 14.65
CA LEU A 414 29.89 -10.23 16.05
C LEU A 414 30.66 -11.46 16.56
N ASN A 415 31.20 -11.34 17.77
CA ASN A 415 31.93 -12.38 18.47
C ASN A 415 31.79 -12.23 20.00
N GLU A 416 32.32 -13.21 20.75
CA GLU A 416 32.25 -13.27 22.22
C GLU A 416 32.82 -12.02 22.94
N ALA A 417 33.73 -11.27 22.32
CA ALA A 417 34.35 -10.10 22.94
C ALA A 417 33.57 -8.79 22.69
N ASN A 418 33.01 -8.60 21.49
CA ASN A 418 32.35 -7.34 21.10
C ASN A 418 30.80 -7.36 21.21
N TRP A 419 30.18 -8.53 21.41
CA TRP A 419 28.71 -8.66 21.51
C TRP A 419 28.05 -7.69 22.51
N ASN A 420 28.65 -7.50 23.69
CA ASN A 420 28.06 -6.66 24.75
C ASN A 420 28.05 -5.16 24.41
N SER A 421 29.08 -4.69 23.69
CA SER A 421 29.24 -3.30 23.26
C SER A 421 28.60 -3.00 21.90
N ALA A 422 28.27 -4.02 21.11
CA ALA A 422 27.68 -3.86 19.78
C ALA A 422 26.32 -3.13 19.82
N LEU A 423 26.12 -2.21 18.88
CA LEU A 423 24.86 -1.51 18.65
C LEU A 423 24.14 -2.13 17.45
N SER A 424 22.80 -2.11 17.44
CA SER A 424 22.03 -2.31 16.22
C SER A 424 22.15 -1.06 15.32
N LEU A 425 21.79 -1.17 14.04
CA LEU A 425 21.85 -0.03 13.12
C LEU A 425 21.02 1.18 13.60
N PRO A 426 19.74 1.04 14.02
CA PRO A 426 18.95 2.18 14.51
C PRO A 426 19.49 2.76 15.82
N VAL A 427 20.06 1.92 16.70
CA VAL A 427 20.67 2.36 17.97
C VAL A 427 21.97 3.11 17.73
N CYS A 428 22.79 2.68 16.77
CA CYS A 428 23.97 3.42 16.37
C CYS A 428 23.59 4.79 15.81
N TYR A 429 22.64 4.86 14.88
CA TYR A 429 22.15 6.13 14.32
C TYR A 429 21.56 7.06 15.39
N MET A 430 20.92 6.51 16.43
CA MET A 430 20.40 7.27 17.56
C MET A 430 21.50 7.94 18.42
N LEU A 431 22.67 7.29 18.55
CA LEU A 431 23.74 7.70 19.47
C LEU A 431 24.95 8.38 18.80
N CYS A 432 25.17 8.15 17.50
CA CYS A 432 26.46 8.45 16.85
C CYS A 432 26.53 9.82 16.16
N SER A 433 25.40 10.43 15.83
CA SER A 433 25.36 11.77 15.21
C SER A 433 25.34 12.88 16.28
N ASP A 434 25.85 14.07 15.95
CA ASP A 434 25.77 15.31 16.77
C ASP A 434 24.33 15.78 17.07
N SER A 435 23.35 15.04 16.60
CA SER A 435 21.92 15.15 16.89
C SER A 435 21.30 13.77 16.80
N ILE A 436 20.20 13.50 17.52
CA ILE A 436 19.55 12.18 17.53
C ILE A 436 19.17 11.75 16.10
N GLY A 437 19.94 10.82 15.51
CA GLY A 437 19.91 10.56 14.07
C GLY A 437 18.66 9.85 13.55
N THR A 438 17.82 9.34 14.45
CA THR A 438 16.52 8.74 14.10
C THR A 438 15.41 9.77 13.89
N LEU A 439 15.65 11.05 14.16
CA LEU A 439 14.64 12.10 14.03
C LEU A 439 14.54 12.63 12.59
N TRP A 440 13.31 12.67 12.08
CA TRP A 440 12.96 13.32 10.80
C TRP A 440 11.56 13.98 10.86
N PRO A 441 11.43 15.30 10.65
CA PRO A 441 12.49 16.29 10.59
C PRO A 441 13.34 16.39 11.87
N LYS A 442 14.60 16.79 11.71
CA LYS A 442 15.48 17.22 12.81
C LYS A 442 14.84 18.39 13.58
N PRO A 443 14.81 18.39 14.93
CA PRO A 443 14.26 19.53 15.68
C PRO A 443 14.98 20.85 15.36
N ASN A 444 14.21 21.93 15.31
CA ASN A 444 14.66 23.29 14.99
C ASN A 444 15.17 24.06 16.22
N GLY A 445 14.68 23.71 17.41
CA GLY A 445 15.08 24.32 18.68
C GLY A 445 16.10 23.50 19.48
N ASN A 446 16.16 23.76 20.79
CA ASN A 446 17.15 23.13 21.67
C ASN A 446 16.89 21.63 21.82
N VAL A 447 17.90 20.81 21.51
CA VAL A 447 17.95 19.37 21.81
C VAL A 447 19.03 19.11 22.85
N LYS A 448 18.71 18.33 23.87
CA LYS A 448 19.65 17.77 24.85
C LYS A 448 19.29 16.32 25.10
N HIS A 449 20.28 15.44 25.21
CA HIS A 449 20.07 14.04 25.60
C HIS A 449 21.31 13.48 26.28
N GLU A 450 21.12 12.37 27.00
CA GLU A 450 22.19 11.49 27.45
C GLU A 450 22.33 10.30 26.50
N SER A 451 23.52 9.71 26.40
CA SER A 451 23.79 8.52 25.56
C SER A 451 23.38 7.18 26.22
N TYR A 452 22.52 7.22 27.23
CA TYR A 452 22.08 6.03 27.98
C TYR A 452 20.69 5.57 27.49
N LEU A 453 20.54 4.27 27.26
CA LEU A 453 19.34 3.65 26.70
C LEU A 453 18.60 2.79 27.74
N LEU A 454 17.28 2.76 27.63
CA LEU A 454 16.38 1.96 28.46
C LEU A 454 15.53 1.05 27.58
N HIS A 455 15.52 -0.24 27.91
CA HIS A 455 14.52 -1.17 27.39
C HIS A 455 13.12 -0.79 27.89
N ILE A 456 12.14 -0.67 26.98
CA ILE A 456 10.75 -0.31 27.29
C ILE A 456 9.77 -1.49 27.17
N ALA A 457 8.73 -1.48 27.99
CA ALA A 457 7.69 -2.50 28.02
C ALA A 457 6.56 -2.20 27.02
N ARG A 458 6.56 -2.86 25.85
CA ARG A 458 5.53 -2.70 24.79
C ARG A 458 4.08 -2.74 25.32
N SER A 459 3.80 -3.60 26.30
CA SER A 459 2.45 -3.80 26.84
C SER A 459 2.09 -2.88 28.01
N ASN A 460 2.89 -1.85 28.31
CA ASN A 460 2.66 -0.94 29.42
C ASN A 460 3.07 0.51 29.06
N ILE A 461 2.41 1.03 28.02
CA ILE A 461 2.45 2.44 27.64
C ILE A 461 1.11 3.05 28.09
N LEU A 462 1.17 4.08 28.93
CA LEU A 462 0.01 4.69 29.58
C LEU A 462 -0.13 6.15 29.13
N PHE A 463 -1.20 6.45 28.40
CA PHE A 463 -1.55 7.81 27.99
C PHE A 463 -2.35 8.51 29.08
N ASN A 464 -1.85 9.65 29.55
CA ASN A 464 -2.52 10.57 30.45
C ASN A 464 -2.87 11.84 29.68
N ALA A 465 -3.90 11.74 28.84
CA ALA A 465 -4.47 12.83 28.06
C ALA A 465 -5.61 13.55 28.82
N PRO A 466 -5.85 14.86 28.56
CA PRO A 466 -6.99 15.58 29.13
C PRO A 466 -8.31 15.16 28.46
N THR A 467 -8.86 14.02 28.87
CA THR A 467 -10.10 13.43 28.34
C THR A 467 -11.40 14.08 28.82
N HIS A 468 -11.31 15.05 29.73
CA HIS A 468 -12.47 15.81 30.24
C HIS A 468 -13.14 16.70 29.17
N HIS A 469 -12.47 16.97 28.05
CA HIS A 469 -13.00 17.78 26.95
C HIS A 469 -13.54 16.87 25.83
N PRO A 470 -14.88 16.75 25.66
CA PRO A 470 -15.48 15.73 24.80
C PRO A 470 -15.12 15.91 23.31
N HIS A 471 -14.89 17.14 22.85
CA HIS A 471 -14.44 17.43 21.49
C HIS A 471 -13.03 16.88 21.18
N TYR A 472 -12.17 16.73 22.19
CA TYR A 472 -10.78 16.27 22.01
C TYR A 472 -10.62 14.77 22.27
N ALA A 473 -11.57 14.12 22.97
CA ALA A 473 -11.48 12.72 23.35
C ALA A 473 -11.26 11.77 22.15
N HIS A 474 -11.99 11.98 21.05
CA HIS A 474 -11.80 11.23 19.80
C HIS A 474 -10.38 11.41 19.23
N LEU A 475 -9.90 12.66 19.19
CA LEU A 475 -8.61 13.01 18.62
C LEU A 475 -7.44 12.42 19.44
N TRP A 476 -7.60 12.33 20.76
CA TRP A 476 -6.65 11.63 21.64
C TRP A 476 -6.64 10.13 21.38
N GLN A 477 -7.80 9.48 21.35
CA GLN A 477 -7.90 8.04 21.06
C GLN A 477 -7.25 7.69 19.71
N VAL A 478 -7.55 8.44 18.65
CA VAL A 478 -6.96 8.21 17.31
C VAL A 478 -5.44 8.37 17.31
N ASN A 479 -4.88 9.28 18.13
CA ASN A 479 -3.43 9.46 18.22
C ASN A 479 -2.74 8.43 19.12
N GLU A 480 -3.40 7.95 20.19
CA GLU A 480 -2.96 6.80 20.99
C GLU A 480 -2.91 5.52 20.14
N GLU A 481 -3.99 5.20 19.42
CA GLU A 481 -4.05 4.06 18.49
C GLU A 481 -2.99 4.17 17.38
N ARG A 482 -2.79 5.38 16.80
CA ARG A 482 -1.76 5.63 15.79
C ARG A 482 -0.34 5.45 16.36
N PHE A 483 -0.06 5.94 17.56
CA PHE A 483 1.25 5.80 18.21
C PHE A 483 1.55 4.33 18.53
N ALA A 484 0.57 3.60 19.09
CA ALA A 484 0.68 2.16 19.33
C ALA A 484 0.96 1.39 18.03
N LYS A 485 0.24 1.71 16.95
CA LYS A 485 0.45 1.11 15.62
C LYS A 485 1.85 1.38 15.06
N ILE A 486 2.40 2.59 15.21
CA ILE A 486 3.79 2.90 14.79
C ILE A 486 4.79 2.01 15.53
N LEU A 487 4.63 1.83 16.85
CA LEU A 487 5.49 0.94 17.64
C LEU A 487 5.26 -0.55 17.34
N GLU A 488 4.07 -0.95 16.93
CA GLU A 488 3.77 -2.31 16.45
C GLU A 488 4.44 -2.62 15.10
N ASN A 489 4.61 -1.62 14.23
CA ASN A 489 5.17 -1.76 12.89
C ASN A 489 6.71 -1.93 12.92
N LYS A 490 7.39 -1.34 13.91
CA LYS A 490 8.84 -1.47 14.17
C LYS A 490 9.33 -2.88 14.56
N LEU A 491 8.44 -3.87 14.57
CA LEU A 491 8.69 -5.18 15.16
C LEU A 491 8.67 -6.26 14.06
N PRO A 492 9.82 -6.71 13.54
CA PRO A 492 9.88 -7.65 12.41
C PRO A 492 9.26 -9.02 12.72
N ASN A 493 9.20 -9.41 14.00
CA ASN A 493 8.30 -10.46 14.47
C ASN A 493 7.75 -10.09 15.87
N LYS A 494 6.41 -10.04 15.99
CA LYS A 494 5.71 -9.64 17.22
C LYS A 494 5.82 -10.65 18.38
N GLU A 495 6.32 -11.86 18.13
CA GLU A 495 6.53 -12.92 19.12
C GLU A 495 7.97 -12.99 19.67
N ILE A 496 8.97 -12.53 18.91
CA ILE A 496 10.39 -12.71 19.23
C ILE A 496 10.94 -11.43 19.91
N ILE A 497 10.33 -11.05 21.03
CA ILE A 497 10.67 -9.84 21.79
C ILE A 497 11.01 -10.21 23.23
N LYS A 498 12.08 -9.62 23.77
CA LYS A 498 12.50 -9.74 25.16
C LYS A 498 11.39 -9.24 26.10
N LYS A 499 11.12 -10.03 27.16
CA LYS A 499 10.10 -9.72 28.16
C LYS A 499 10.69 -8.83 29.26
N GLY A 500 9.93 -7.82 29.67
CA GLY A 500 10.34 -6.86 30.69
C GLY A 500 10.31 -5.44 30.15
N GLY A 501 11.28 -4.62 30.58
CA GLY A 501 11.40 -3.22 30.22
C GLY A 501 10.65 -2.29 31.20
N TYR A 502 10.98 -1.00 31.12
CA TYR A 502 10.30 0.04 31.88
C TYR A 502 8.94 0.38 31.23
N PRO A 503 7.86 0.55 32.01
CA PRO A 503 6.65 1.20 31.54
C PRO A 503 6.93 2.60 31.01
N ILE A 504 6.17 3.07 30.03
CA ILE A 504 6.17 4.50 29.63
C ILE A 504 4.89 5.13 30.12
N LYS A 505 4.99 6.27 30.82
CA LYS A 505 3.87 7.15 31.10
C LYS A 505 3.99 8.40 30.22
N ILE A 506 3.09 8.55 29.27
CA ILE A 506 2.99 9.73 28.40
C ILE A 506 2.01 10.70 29.06
N VAL A 507 2.47 11.92 29.36
CA VAL A 507 1.65 12.99 29.94
C VAL A 507 1.51 14.10 28.92
N ILE A 508 0.26 14.49 28.64
CA ILE A 508 -0.08 15.55 27.70
C ILE A 508 -0.56 16.76 28.49
N ASN A 509 0.17 17.87 28.38
CA ASN A 509 -0.15 19.15 28.99
C ASN A 509 -0.38 20.18 27.87
N ILE A 510 -1.60 20.73 27.77
CA ILE A 510 -1.86 21.84 26.85
C ILE A 510 -1.87 23.14 27.67
N ASP A 511 -1.00 24.07 27.28
CA ASP A 511 -0.81 25.38 27.92
C ASP A 511 -1.80 26.42 27.34
N SER A 512 -3.10 26.08 27.29
CA SER A 512 -4.19 26.92 26.74
C SER A 512 -5.26 27.26 27.79
N ASP A 513 -5.97 28.37 27.58
CA ASP A 513 -7.17 28.67 28.36
C ASP A 513 -8.29 27.66 28.07
N ASN A 514 -9.17 27.43 29.06
CA ASN A 514 -10.27 26.46 28.96
C ASN A 514 -11.23 26.71 27.77
N SER A 515 -11.28 27.94 27.25
CA SER A 515 -12.12 28.34 26.12
C SER A 515 -11.69 27.73 24.78
N GLU A 516 -10.43 27.32 24.59
CA GLU A 516 -10.03 26.63 23.35
C GLU A 516 -10.72 25.26 23.20
N PHE A 517 -11.09 24.62 24.31
CA PHE A 517 -11.72 23.30 24.32
C PHE A 517 -13.24 23.33 24.06
N GLU A 518 -13.85 24.51 23.87
CA GLU A 518 -15.27 24.66 23.53
C GLU A 518 -15.59 24.31 22.06
N GLN A 519 -14.57 24.17 21.21
CA GLN A 519 -14.71 23.88 19.77
C GLN A 519 -13.77 22.74 19.36
N LEU A 520 -13.97 22.18 18.15
CA LEU A 520 -13.01 21.24 17.58
C LEU A 520 -11.74 22.00 17.13
N PRO A 521 -10.53 21.48 17.42
CA PRO A 521 -9.30 22.17 17.06
C PRO A 521 -9.16 22.27 15.54
N LYS A 522 -8.92 23.49 15.07
CA LYS A 522 -8.78 23.82 13.64
C LYS A 522 -7.39 24.39 13.37
N LEU A 523 -6.68 23.79 12.42
CA LEU A 523 -5.39 24.29 11.98
C LEU A 523 -5.61 25.54 11.12
N THR A 524 -4.93 26.64 11.45
CA THR A 524 -4.97 27.90 10.72
C THR A 524 -3.57 28.46 10.46
N LEU A 525 -3.43 29.45 9.58
CA LEU A 525 -2.16 30.18 9.38
C LEU A 525 -1.63 30.90 10.64
N SER A 526 -2.40 30.99 11.72
CA SER A 526 -1.97 31.56 13.00
C SER A 526 -1.82 30.54 14.13
N THR A 527 -2.11 29.26 13.88
CA THR A 527 -1.94 28.20 14.89
C THR A 527 -0.47 28.03 15.27
N ASP A 528 -0.21 27.95 16.57
CA ASP A 528 1.10 27.56 17.09
C ASP A 528 1.24 26.03 17.06
N GLU A 529 2.28 25.56 16.36
CA GLU A 529 2.64 24.15 16.19
C GLU A 529 3.87 23.76 17.03
N SER A 530 4.35 24.66 17.89
CA SER A 530 5.50 24.41 18.76
C SER A 530 5.19 23.44 19.90
N TYR A 531 6.22 22.74 20.38
CA TYR A 531 6.12 21.85 21.53
C TYR A 531 7.44 21.74 22.31
N LYS A 532 7.33 21.21 23.53
CA LYS A 532 8.42 20.69 24.34
C LYS A 532 8.14 19.22 24.66
N LEU A 533 9.17 18.39 24.57
CA LEU A 533 9.16 16.97 24.90
C LEU A 533 10.30 16.69 25.87
N ASP A 534 9.96 16.33 27.10
CA ASP A 534 10.90 15.89 28.12
C ASP A 534 10.70 14.38 28.39
N VAL A 535 11.68 13.56 28.00
CA VAL A 535 11.76 12.15 28.39
C VAL A 535 12.70 12.05 29.58
N THR A 536 12.28 11.41 30.66
CA THR A 536 13.09 11.23 31.88
C THR A 536 12.89 9.87 32.52
N LYS A 537 13.97 9.33 33.10
CA LYS A 537 13.92 8.09 33.90
C LYS A 537 13.46 8.37 35.33
N ALA A 538 12.27 7.88 35.69
CA ALA A 538 11.86 7.72 37.09
C ALA A 538 12.22 6.31 37.60
N ASP A 539 12.09 6.08 38.91
CA ASP A 539 12.56 4.84 39.57
C ASP A 539 12.01 3.56 38.92
N ASN A 540 10.71 3.57 38.57
CA ASN A 540 9.96 2.41 38.12
C ASN A 540 9.32 2.57 36.72
N TYR A 541 9.52 3.70 36.03
CA TYR A 541 8.94 4.00 34.71
C TYR A 541 9.70 5.12 33.98
N VAL A 542 9.53 5.23 32.67
CA VAL A 542 9.95 6.37 31.87
C VAL A 542 8.79 7.37 31.80
N LEU A 543 9.03 8.62 32.17
CA LEU A 543 8.08 9.72 31.98
C LEU A 543 8.38 10.42 30.66
N ALA A 544 7.38 10.54 29.79
CA ALA A 544 7.43 11.39 28.61
C ALA A 544 6.40 12.51 28.77
N ASP A 545 6.86 13.71 29.12
CA ASP A 545 6.04 14.90 29.30
C ASP A 545 6.04 15.70 27.99
N ILE A 546 4.87 15.89 27.39
CA ILE A 546 4.67 16.64 26.15
C ILE A 546 3.84 17.89 26.47
N ARG A 547 4.42 19.06 26.18
CA ARG A 547 3.79 20.37 26.43
C ARG A 547 3.70 21.16 25.14
N ALA A 548 2.55 21.79 24.90
CA ALA A 548 2.34 22.68 23.76
C ALA A 548 1.18 23.63 24.06
N THR A 549 1.14 24.75 23.35
CA THR A 549 0.00 25.68 23.34
C THR A 549 -1.24 25.08 22.67
N THR A 550 -1.10 24.12 21.75
CA THR A 550 -2.22 23.53 21.00
C THR A 550 -2.14 22.01 20.85
N PHE A 551 -3.27 21.37 20.53
CA PHE A 551 -3.33 19.95 20.11
C PHE A 551 -2.31 19.61 19.01
N PHE A 552 -2.08 20.53 18.07
CA PHE A 552 -1.19 20.30 16.94
C PHE A 552 0.27 20.18 17.36
N GLY A 553 0.71 21.02 18.31
CA GLY A 553 2.03 20.88 18.95
C GLY A 553 2.19 19.55 19.69
N ILE A 554 1.19 19.13 20.48
CA ILE A 554 1.21 17.81 21.14
C ILE A 554 1.36 16.68 20.12
N ARG A 555 0.62 16.75 19.01
CA ARG A 555 0.68 15.74 17.95
C ARG A 555 2.04 15.68 17.24
N HIS A 556 2.73 16.82 17.08
CA HIS A 556 4.11 16.86 16.60
C HIS A 556 5.08 16.25 17.63
N GLY A 557 4.87 16.52 18.92
CA GLY A 557 5.63 15.91 20.02
C GLY A 557 5.48 14.39 20.11
N LEU A 558 4.25 13.87 19.96
CA LEU A 558 3.97 12.43 19.88
C LEU A 558 4.67 11.79 18.67
N GLN A 559 4.70 12.47 17.52
CA GLN A 559 5.42 11.98 16.35
C GLN A 559 6.93 11.90 16.59
N THR A 560 7.54 12.94 17.20
CA THR A 560 8.96 12.92 17.59
C THR A 560 9.24 11.83 18.63
N LEU A 561 8.38 11.66 19.65
CA LEU A 561 8.53 10.59 20.65
C LEU A 561 8.52 9.19 20.02
N SER A 562 7.73 8.97 18.96
CA SER A 562 7.71 7.69 18.22
C SER A 562 9.01 7.40 17.45
N GLN A 563 9.81 8.43 17.15
CA GLN A 563 11.12 8.33 16.50
C GLN A 563 12.27 8.23 17.53
N LEU A 564 12.04 8.61 18.79
CA LEU A 564 12.96 8.33 19.91
C LEU A 564 12.90 6.87 20.38
N ILE A 565 11.94 6.08 19.89
CA ILE A 565 11.80 4.65 20.20
C ILE A 565 12.26 3.82 19.01
N VAL A 566 13.29 2.99 19.24
CA VAL A 566 13.88 2.08 18.25
C VAL A 566 13.75 0.63 18.67
N TYR A 567 13.85 -0.27 17.71
CA TYR A 567 14.02 -1.70 17.94
C TYR A 567 15.52 -2.05 17.83
N ASP A 568 16.06 -2.66 18.89
CA ASP A 568 17.37 -3.30 18.88
C ASP A 568 17.16 -4.77 18.49
N ASP A 569 17.63 -5.17 17.31
CA ASP A 569 17.50 -6.53 16.78
C ASP A 569 18.53 -7.50 17.37
N ILE A 570 19.70 -7.01 17.80
CA ILE A 570 20.72 -7.75 18.54
C ILE A 570 20.18 -8.16 19.92
N ARG A 571 19.60 -7.21 20.66
CA ARG A 571 19.03 -7.43 22.01
C ARG A 571 17.56 -7.86 21.99
N ARG A 572 16.92 -7.80 20.81
CA ARG A 572 15.51 -8.15 20.52
C ARG A 572 14.53 -7.41 21.42
N GLU A 573 14.75 -6.11 21.58
CA GLU A 573 14.02 -5.29 22.54
C GLU A 573 13.75 -3.88 22.00
N LEU A 574 12.62 -3.28 22.38
CA LEU A 574 12.41 -1.86 22.14
C LEU A 574 13.20 -1.03 23.16
N GLN A 575 13.86 0.02 22.69
CA GLN A 575 14.70 0.93 23.48
C GLN A 575 14.31 2.40 23.26
N ILE A 576 14.53 3.22 24.29
CA ILE A 576 14.40 4.69 24.26
C ILE A 576 15.61 5.32 24.98
N LEU A 577 15.98 6.54 24.60
CA LEU A 577 16.94 7.35 25.37
C LEU A 577 16.39 7.66 26.77
N ALA A 578 17.23 7.51 27.80
CA ALA A 578 16.83 7.59 29.21
C ALA A 578 16.41 9.00 29.64
N ASN A 579 17.13 10.02 29.16
CA ASN A 579 16.92 11.42 29.44
C ASN A 579 17.07 12.23 28.15
N VAL A 580 16.01 12.94 27.74
CA VAL A 580 15.95 13.79 26.54
C VAL A 580 15.12 15.04 26.87
N SER A 581 15.56 16.22 26.42
CA SER A 581 14.77 17.44 26.42
C SER A 581 14.85 18.07 25.03
N ILE A 582 13.73 18.10 24.32
CA ILE A 582 13.56 18.72 23.00
C ILE A 582 12.60 19.90 23.14
N SER A 583 12.95 21.05 22.58
CA SER A 583 12.03 22.13 22.26
C SER A 583 12.09 22.38 20.76
N ASP A 584 10.94 22.46 20.10
CA ASP A 584 10.86 22.38 18.64
C ASP A 584 9.65 23.14 18.08
N LYS A 585 9.77 23.63 16.85
CA LYS A 585 8.73 24.38 16.12
C LYS A 585 9.08 24.45 14.63
N PRO A 586 8.09 24.56 13.73
CA PRO A 586 8.37 24.73 12.31
C PRO A 586 8.97 26.11 12.01
N ALA A 587 9.84 26.17 10.99
CA ALA A 587 10.34 27.41 10.42
C ALA A 587 9.29 28.09 9.53
N PHE A 588 8.51 27.31 8.77
CA PHE A 588 7.47 27.80 7.86
C PHE A 588 6.06 27.29 8.22
N LYS A 589 5.07 28.14 7.96
CA LYS A 589 3.65 27.91 8.30
C LYS A 589 2.93 27.01 7.30
N TRP A 590 3.31 27.10 6.03
CA TRP A 590 2.80 26.26 4.95
C TRP A 590 3.78 25.13 4.67
N ARG A 591 3.35 23.88 4.84
CA ARG A 591 4.18 22.70 4.63
C ARG A 591 3.35 21.69 3.84
N GLY A 592 3.35 21.88 2.53
CA GLY A 592 2.30 21.40 1.65
C GLY A 592 2.62 20.15 0.82
N VAL A 593 1.55 19.47 0.41
CA VAL A 593 1.51 18.58 -0.76
C VAL A 593 0.23 18.91 -1.52
N LEU A 594 0.37 19.27 -2.81
CA LEU A 594 -0.74 19.27 -3.76
C LEU A 594 -0.91 17.87 -4.34
N LEU A 595 -2.14 17.38 -4.36
CA LEU A 595 -2.54 16.20 -5.12
C LEU A 595 -3.67 16.55 -6.08
N ASP A 596 -3.36 16.48 -7.37
CA ASP A 596 -4.32 16.42 -8.46
C ASP A 596 -5.05 15.08 -8.39
N THR A 597 -6.38 15.14 -8.32
CA THR A 597 -7.27 13.96 -8.34
C THR A 597 -8.27 13.98 -9.50
N ALA A 598 -8.07 14.90 -10.45
CA ALA A 598 -8.95 15.15 -11.59
C ALA A 598 -8.37 14.60 -12.90
N ARG A 599 -7.05 14.71 -13.14
CA ARG A 599 -6.36 14.01 -14.24
C ARG A 599 -6.36 12.50 -14.03
N ASN A 600 -6.27 12.04 -12.79
CA ASN A 600 -6.56 10.66 -12.40
C ASN A 600 -7.20 10.59 -11.01
N PHE A 601 -8.18 9.71 -10.85
CA PHE A 601 -8.91 9.53 -9.59
C PHE A 601 -8.15 8.62 -8.61
N TYR A 602 -8.12 9.02 -7.33
CA TYR A 602 -7.52 8.29 -6.21
C TYR A 602 -8.58 7.83 -5.23
N SER A 603 -8.45 6.64 -4.65
CA SER A 603 -9.38 6.22 -3.60
C SER A 603 -9.19 7.03 -2.31
N VAL A 604 -10.25 7.14 -1.51
CA VAL A 604 -10.21 7.67 -0.14
C VAL A 604 -9.11 7.00 0.71
N LYS A 605 -8.81 5.72 0.44
CA LYS A 605 -7.74 4.97 1.10
C LYS A 605 -6.34 5.47 0.68
N ALA A 606 -6.13 5.86 -0.58
CA ALA A 606 -4.88 6.49 -1.02
C ALA A 606 -4.67 7.85 -0.36
N ILE A 607 -5.70 8.71 -0.37
CA ILE A 607 -5.63 10.05 0.25
C ILE A 607 -5.30 9.93 1.74
N LYS A 608 -5.98 9.03 2.47
CA LYS A 608 -5.67 8.74 3.88
C LYS A 608 -4.25 8.19 4.09
N ARG A 609 -3.74 7.33 3.21
CA ARG A 609 -2.35 6.81 3.25
C ARG A 609 -1.33 7.95 3.10
N THR A 610 -1.58 8.88 2.18
CA THR A 610 -0.78 10.11 2.03
C THR A 610 -0.85 10.99 3.29
N LEU A 611 -2.03 11.19 3.88
CA LEU A 611 -2.18 11.95 5.13
C LEU A 611 -1.46 11.30 6.32
N ASP A 612 -1.45 9.97 6.44
CA ASP A 612 -0.68 9.24 7.47
C ASP A 612 0.83 9.50 7.33
N ALA A 613 1.34 9.52 6.09
CA ALA A 613 2.75 9.79 5.77
C ALA A 613 3.12 11.28 5.99
N MET A 614 2.30 12.23 5.53
CA MET A 614 2.45 13.66 5.82
C MET A 614 2.51 13.94 7.32
N ALA A 615 1.63 13.32 8.09
CA ALA A 615 1.60 13.43 9.55
C ALA A 615 2.88 12.88 10.21
N SER A 616 3.54 11.90 9.58
CA SER A 616 4.79 11.31 10.07
C SER A 616 5.99 12.26 9.97
N VAL A 617 6.00 13.14 8.96
CA VAL A 617 7.06 14.12 8.71
C VAL A 617 6.68 15.57 9.07
N LYS A 618 5.54 15.77 9.73
CA LYS A 618 5.05 17.10 10.18
C LYS A 618 4.70 18.09 9.05
N LEU A 619 4.41 17.60 7.84
CA LEU A 619 3.69 18.37 6.81
C LEU A 619 2.26 18.67 7.31
N ASN A 620 1.69 19.81 6.92
CA ASN A 620 0.47 20.36 7.53
C ASN A 620 -0.59 20.91 6.56
N THR A 621 -0.32 20.98 5.25
CA THR A 621 -1.34 21.30 4.23
C THR A 621 -1.43 20.15 3.23
N PHE A 622 -2.63 19.63 3.03
CA PHE A 622 -3.01 18.85 1.86
C PHE A 622 -3.84 19.76 0.95
N HIS A 623 -3.23 20.24 -0.13
CA HIS A 623 -3.90 20.97 -1.20
C HIS A 623 -4.53 19.93 -2.11
N TRP A 624 -5.86 19.96 -2.22
CA TRP A 624 -6.62 18.99 -2.97
C TRP A 624 -7.15 19.63 -4.25
N HIS A 625 -6.39 19.46 -5.33
CA HIS A 625 -6.80 19.80 -6.68
C HIS A 625 -7.82 18.75 -7.14
N ILE A 626 -9.11 19.10 -7.00
CA ILE A 626 -10.21 18.13 -7.03
C ILE A 626 -10.98 18.09 -8.36
N ILE A 627 -10.86 19.11 -9.22
CA ILE A 627 -11.58 19.24 -10.50
C ILE A 627 -10.63 19.85 -11.54
N ASP A 628 -10.65 19.30 -12.76
CA ASP A 628 -9.96 19.83 -13.95
C ASP A 628 -10.83 19.56 -15.20
N SER A 629 -10.37 20.02 -16.36
CA SER A 629 -10.84 19.72 -17.71
C SER A 629 -11.03 18.22 -18.00
N GLN A 630 -10.20 17.32 -17.44
CA GLN A 630 -10.27 15.88 -17.67
C GLN A 630 -11.34 15.16 -16.83
N SER A 631 -11.69 15.63 -15.62
CA SER A 631 -12.82 15.09 -14.86
C SER A 631 -13.31 15.98 -13.70
N PHE A 632 -14.60 15.82 -13.37
CA PHE A 632 -15.27 16.44 -12.23
C PHE A 632 -15.70 15.34 -11.22
N PRO A 633 -14.83 14.88 -10.31
CA PRO A 633 -15.14 13.81 -9.36
C PRO A 633 -15.85 14.28 -8.08
N MET A 634 -15.86 15.58 -7.73
CA MET A 634 -16.52 16.06 -6.51
C MET A 634 -18.06 16.00 -6.60
N GLU A 635 -18.73 15.42 -5.60
CA GLU A 635 -20.18 15.59 -5.44
C GLU A 635 -20.52 17.05 -5.09
N VAL A 636 -21.50 17.61 -5.80
CA VAL A 636 -22.12 18.91 -5.53
C VAL A 636 -23.63 18.63 -5.51
N LYS A 637 -24.26 18.71 -4.34
CA LYS A 637 -25.62 18.18 -4.11
C LYS A 637 -26.69 19.01 -4.81
N THR A 638 -26.47 20.32 -4.93
CA THR A 638 -27.33 21.27 -5.68
C THR A 638 -27.22 21.13 -7.20
N ARG A 639 -26.05 20.71 -7.70
CA ARG A 639 -25.68 20.64 -9.14
C ARG A 639 -25.18 19.25 -9.53
N SER A 640 -25.91 18.23 -9.10
CA SER A 640 -25.49 16.83 -9.19
C SER A 640 -25.21 16.32 -10.62
N GLU A 641 -25.65 17.03 -11.65
CA GLU A 641 -25.29 16.76 -13.04
C GLU A 641 -23.78 16.89 -13.32
N LEU A 642 -23.06 17.78 -12.61
CA LEU A 642 -21.63 18.04 -12.80
C LEU A 642 -20.81 16.75 -12.70
N HIS A 643 -20.86 16.06 -11.55
CA HIS A 643 -20.14 14.79 -11.39
C HIS A 643 -20.77 13.63 -12.17
N LYS A 644 -22.09 13.64 -12.41
CA LYS A 644 -22.76 12.55 -13.14
C LYS A 644 -22.34 12.45 -14.61
N ILE A 645 -21.91 13.56 -15.21
CA ILE A 645 -21.40 13.58 -16.59
C ILE A 645 -19.89 13.84 -16.68
N GLY A 646 -19.28 14.42 -15.63
CA GLY A 646 -17.85 14.75 -15.60
C GLY A 646 -16.95 13.77 -14.86
N ALA A 647 -17.46 12.91 -13.97
CA ALA A 647 -16.62 11.94 -13.28
C ALA A 647 -16.28 10.74 -14.20
N TYR A 648 -15.03 10.25 -14.14
CA TYR A 648 -14.57 9.11 -14.93
C TYR A 648 -15.44 7.84 -14.82
N SER A 649 -16.16 7.67 -13.71
CA SER A 649 -17.26 6.70 -13.58
C SER A 649 -18.08 7.03 -12.33
N GLN A 650 -19.27 6.44 -12.20
CA GLN A 650 -20.09 6.49 -10.97
C GLN A 650 -19.41 5.95 -9.69
N ARG A 651 -18.22 5.32 -9.80
CA ARG A 651 -17.39 4.85 -8.67
C ARG A 651 -16.08 5.63 -8.51
N LYS A 652 -15.87 6.66 -9.31
CA LYS A 652 -14.74 7.60 -9.26
C LYS A 652 -15.28 9.00 -8.91
N VAL A 653 -16.02 9.07 -7.81
CA VAL A 653 -16.69 10.26 -7.26
C VAL A 653 -16.32 10.36 -5.79
N TYR A 654 -16.12 11.58 -5.29
CA TYR A 654 -15.98 11.89 -3.87
C TYR A 654 -17.31 12.41 -3.35
N THR A 655 -18.03 11.62 -2.55
CA THR A 655 -19.28 12.07 -1.91
C THR A 655 -18.99 13.11 -0.83
N HIS A 656 -20.01 13.87 -0.41
CA HIS A 656 -19.91 14.74 0.77
C HIS A 656 -19.41 13.95 2.00
N GLU A 657 -19.82 12.70 2.14
CA GLU A 657 -19.45 11.81 3.24
C GLU A 657 -17.97 11.38 3.15
N ASP A 658 -17.46 11.05 1.95
CA ASP A 658 -16.03 10.79 1.71
C ASP A 658 -15.16 12.01 2.04
N ILE A 659 -15.57 13.20 1.59
CA ILE A 659 -14.87 14.47 1.80
C ILE A 659 -14.85 14.80 3.30
N THR A 660 -15.99 14.71 3.98
CA THR A 660 -16.10 14.92 5.44
C THR A 660 -15.17 13.99 6.21
N GLU A 661 -15.10 12.72 5.82
CA GLU A 661 -14.21 11.74 6.45
C GLU A 661 -12.72 12.06 6.21
N ILE A 662 -12.35 12.53 5.01
CA ILE A 662 -10.97 12.96 4.70
C ILE A 662 -10.59 14.21 5.50
N VAL A 663 -11.48 15.20 5.61
CA VAL A 663 -11.26 16.44 6.39
C VAL A 663 -11.04 16.12 7.87
N GLU A 664 -11.86 15.25 8.48
CA GLU A 664 -11.66 14.82 9.88
C GLU A 664 -10.39 13.96 10.05
N TYR A 665 -10.08 13.09 9.08
CA TYR A 665 -8.87 12.27 9.11
C TYR A 665 -7.59 13.12 9.05
N GLY A 666 -7.62 14.22 8.30
CA GLY A 666 -6.61 15.28 8.27
C GLY A 666 -6.55 16.09 9.57
N ARG A 667 -7.70 16.50 10.11
CA ARG A 667 -7.80 17.23 11.40
C ARG A 667 -7.13 16.46 12.54
N ALA A 668 -7.45 15.18 12.71
CA ALA A 668 -6.84 14.30 13.71
C ALA A 668 -5.32 14.10 13.51
N ARG A 669 -4.80 14.43 12.31
CA ARG A 669 -3.39 14.39 11.91
C ARG A 669 -2.69 15.74 11.88
N GLY A 670 -3.38 16.82 12.26
CA GLY A 670 -2.83 18.18 12.18
C GLY A 670 -2.47 18.59 10.75
N ILE A 671 -3.34 18.25 9.79
CA ILE A 671 -3.25 18.62 8.39
C ILE A 671 -4.53 19.36 8.01
N ARG A 672 -4.42 20.60 7.49
CA ARG A 672 -5.53 21.25 6.80
C ARG A 672 -5.78 20.53 5.48
N VAL A 673 -7.03 20.29 5.15
CA VAL A 673 -7.44 19.83 3.82
C VAL A 673 -8.01 21.06 3.11
N MET A 674 -7.21 21.66 2.22
CA MET A 674 -7.61 22.83 1.44
C MET A 674 -8.15 22.35 0.08
N PRO A 675 -9.40 22.66 -0.28
CA PRO A 675 -9.89 22.42 -1.63
C PRO A 675 -9.39 23.50 -2.58
N GLU A 676 -9.16 23.09 -3.82
CA GLU A 676 -9.04 23.98 -4.98
C GLU A 676 -10.26 23.82 -5.89
N PHE A 677 -10.74 24.93 -6.44
CA PHE A 677 -11.52 24.91 -7.68
C PHE A 677 -10.80 25.80 -8.69
N ASP A 678 -10.15 25.21 -9.69
CA ASP A 678 -9.45 26.00 -10.69
C ASP A 678 -10.42 26.71 -11.64
N ALA A 679 -10.16 27.99 -11.89
CA ALA A 679 -10.92 28.80 -12.81
C ALA A 679 -10.16 30.06 -13.27
N PRO A 680 -10.39 30.58 -14.50
CA PRO A 680 -11.37 30.11 -15.48
C PRO A 680 -10.79 29.14 -16.53
N ALA A 681 -9.51 28.79 -16.46
CA ALA A 681 -8.92 27.68 -17.20
C ALA A 681 -9.38 26.33 -16.60
N HIS A 682 -8.75 25.21 -17.00
CA HIS A 682 -8.87 23.91 -16.31
C HIS A 682 -10.32 23.42 -16.05
N VAL A 683 -11.27 23.74 -16.96
CA VAL A 683 -12.69 23.39 -16.82
C VAL A 683 -13.25 22.83 -18.11
N GLY A 684 -13.86 21.63 -18.05
CA GLY A 684 -14.36 20.94 -19.24
C GLY A 684 -15.40 19.86 -18.95
N GLU A 685 -14.95 18.67 -18.56
CA GLU A 685 -15.85 17.58 -18.17
C GLU A 685 -16.76 18.00 -17.00
N GLY A 686 -18.04 17.61 -17.06
CA GLY A 686 -19.08 18.03 -16.12
C GLY A 686 -19.90 19.24 -16.58
N TRP A 687 -19.37 20.06 -17.50
CA TRP A 687 -20.00 21.31 -17.93
C TRP A 687 -20.77 21.22 -19.26
N GLN A 688 -20.87 20.02 -19.85
CA GLN A 688 -21.61 19.79 -21.09
C GLN A 688 -23.06 20.26 -21.01
N HIS A 689 -23.58 20.75 -22.14
CA HIS A 689 -24.95 21.22 -22.32
C HIS A 689 -25.36 22.46 -21.48
N LYS A 690 -24.46 23.01 -20.65
CA LYS A 690 -24.72 24.25 -19.89
C LYS A 690 -24.52 25.53 -20.69
N ASN A 691 -23.77 25.47 -21.80
CA ASN A 691 -23.33 26.64 -22.59
C ASN A 691 -22.55 27.69 -21.77
N MET A 692 -21.77 27.24 -20.78
CA MET A 692 -20.98 28.08 -19.85
C MET A 692 -19.46 27.97 -20.08
N THR A 693 -19.04 27.28 -21.14
CA THR A 693 -17.63 26.95 -21.40
C THR A 693 -17.21 27.26 -22.83
N ALA A 694 -16.08 27.93 -22.98
CA ALA A 694 -15.36 28.13 -24.23
C ALA A 694 -14.47 26.92 -24.58
N CYS A 695 -14.31 26.66 -25.88
CA CYS A 695 -13.31 25.74 -26.45
C CYS A 695 -13.27 24.28 -25.97
N PHE A 696 -14.31 23.77 -25.29
CA PHE A 696 -14.28 22.41 -24.76
C PHE A 696 -14.01 21.36 -25.86
N LYS A 697 -12.91 20.62 -25.72
CA LYS A 697 -12.38 19.64 -26.70
C LYS A 697 -12.08 20.22 -28.10
N ALA A 698 -11.73 21.50 -28.19
CA ALA A 698 -11.28 22.14 -29.42
C ALA A 698 -10.06 21.44 -30.05
N LYS A 699 -9.95 21.50 -31.39
CA LYS A 699 -8.89 20.84 -32.17
C LYS A 699 -8.40 21.72 -33.33
N PRO A 700 -7.09 21.73 -33.65
CA PRO A 700 -5.99 21.11 -32.88
C PRO A 700 -5.83 21.80 -31.51
N TRP A 701 -5.62 21.00 -30.46
CA TRP A 701 -5.71 21.50 -29.08
C TRP A 701 -4.59 22.51 -28.77
N GLN A 702 -3.42 22.35 -29.41
CA GLN A 702 -2.24 23.19 -29.29
C GLN A 702 -2.48 24.67 -29.62
N ASN A 703 -3.57 24.99 -30.35
CA ASN A 703 -3.93 26.36 -30.68
C ASN A 703 -4.76 27.04 -29.58
N TYR A 704 -5.28 26.29 -28.61
CA TYR A 704 -6.31 26.75 -27.68
C TYR A 704 -6.00 26.47 -26.21
N CYS A 705 -5.11 25.54 -25.88
CA CYS A 705 -4.73 25.17 -24.52
C CYS A 705 -3.32 24.53 -24.48
N VAL A 706 -2.75 24.42 -23.28
CA VAL A 706 -1.44 23.78 -23.06
C VAL A 706 -1.52 22.25 -23.05
N GLU A 707 -2.66 21.67 -22.66
CA GLU A 707 -2.89 20.22 -22.71
C GLU A 707 -4.34 19.83 -23.10
N PRO A 708 -4.55 18.66 -23.74
CA PRO A 708 -5.88 18.17 -24.06
C PRO A 708 -6.57 17.48 -22.86
N PRO A 709 -7.88 17.70 -22.64
CA PRO A 709 -8.81 18.46 -23.48
C PRO A 709 -8.84 19.94 -23.13
N CYS A 710 -8.69 20.83 -24.12
CA CYS A 710 -8.96 22.25 -23.90
C CYS A 710 -10.35 22.47 -23.30
N GLY A 711 -10.48 23.45 -22.42
CA GLY A 711 -11.75 23.96 -21.93
C GLY A 711 -11.51 25.12 -20.95
N GLN A 712 -12.36 26.15 -21.01
CA GLN A 712 -12.35 27.28 -20.09
C GLN A 712 -13.80 27.69 -19.81
N LEU A 713 -14.06 28.36 -18.69
CA LEU A 713 -15.33 29.05 -18.49
C LEU A 713 -15.50 30.23 -19.47
N ASP A 714 -16.74 30.57 -19.79
CA ASP A 714 -17.11 31.80 -20.54
C ASP A 714 -17.51 32.89 -19.52
N PRO A 715 -16.67 33.92 -19.26
CA PRO A 715 -16.94 34.94 -18.25
C PRO A 715 -18.15 35.84 -18.54
N THR A 716 -18.75 35.75 -19.73
CA THR A 716 -19.84 36.63 -20.19
C THR A 716 -21.23 36.07 -19.91
N VAL A 717 -21.31 34.86 -19.35
CA VAL A 717 -22.56 34.18 -19.00
C VAL A 717 -22.90 34.39 -17.52
N ASP A 718 -23.80 35.33 -17.20
CA ASP A 718 -24.16 35.68 -15.82
C ASP A 718 -24.61 34.46 -14.96
N ASP A 719 -25.35 33.53 -15.57
CA ASP A 719 -25.84 32.31 -14.90
C ASP A 719 -24.69 31.37 -14.44
N MET A 720 -23.52 31.43 -15.08
CA MET A 720 -22.36 30.61 -14.72
C MET A 720 -21.87 30.92 -13.30
N TYR A 721 -21.88 32.19 -12.90
CA TYR A 721 -21.53 32.61 -11.54
C TYR A 721 -22.54 32.12 -10.49
N SER A 722 -23.77 31.74 -10.86
CA SER A 722 -24.69 31.05 -9.95
C SER A 722 -24.25 29.61 -9.69
N VAL A 723 -23.76 28.91 -10.72
CA VAL A 723 -23.24 27.54 -10.60
C VAL A 723 -21.94 27.53 -9.80
N LEU A 724 -21.05 28.51 -10.01
CA LEU A 724 -19.86 28.69 -9.16
C LEU A 724 -20.23 28.94 -7.70
N GLN A 725 -21.23 29.78 -7.42
CA GLN A 725 -21.69 30.02 -6.05
C GLN A 725 -22.19 28.74 -5.38
N ASP A 726 -22.91 27.90 -6.11
CA ASP A 726 -23.40 26.61 -5.60
C ASP A 726 -22.25 25.62 -5.31
N ILE A 727 -21.24 25.55 -6.19
CA ILE A 727 -20.02 24.73 -5.97
C ILE A 727 -19.24 25.25 -4.75
N TYR A 728 -19.01 26.56 -4.67
CA TYR A 728 -18.30 27.17 -3.54
C TYR A 728 -19.09 27.01 -2.23
N GLN A 729 -20.42 26.95 -2.25
CA GLN A 729 -21.23 26.70 -1.04
C GLN A 729 -20.98 25.30 -0.50
N ASP A 730 -21.07 24.26 -1.35
CA ASP A 730 -20.79 22.88 -0.94
C ASP A 730 -19.31 22.73 -0.49
N MET A 731 -18.36 23.40 -1.15
CA MET A 731 -16.95 23.42 -0.70
C MET A 731 -16.77 24.12 0.67
N PHE A 732 -17.38 25.28 0.90
CA PHE A 732 -17.21 26.02 2.16
C PHE A 732 -17.89 25.33 3.35
N ASP A 733 -19.00 24.63 3.13
CA ASP A 733 -19.68 23.87 4.20
C ASP A 733 -19.04 22.48 4.44
N LEU A 734 -18.34 21.88 3.48
CA LEU A 734 -17.61 20.60 3.65
C LEU A 734 -16.21 20.74 4.25
N PHE A 735 -15.41 21.67 3.72
CA PHE A 735 -14.00 21.79 4.08
C PHE A 735 -13.76 22.83 5.19
N GLU A 736 -14.68 23.79 5.35
CA GLU A 736 -14.51 25.01 6.13
C GLU A 736 -13.09 25.65 5.98
N PRO A 737 -12.66 26.09 4.79
CA PRO A 737 -11.29 26.56 4.56
C PRO A 737 -10.81 27.66 5.53
N ASP A 738 -9.57 27.55 6.03
CA ASP A 738 -8.82 28.70 6.57
C ASP A 738 -8.17 29.53 5.46
N VAL A 739 -7.90 28.89 4.31
CA VAL A 739 -7.43 29.45 3.03
C VAL A 739 -8.12 28.65 1.91
N PHE A 740 -8.43 29.27 0.77
CA PHE A 740 -9.09 28.62 -0.39
C PHE A 740 -8.30 28.86 -1.68
N HIS A 741 -8.10 27.84 -2.51
CA HIS A 741 -7.38 27.97 -3.78
C HIS A 741 -8.38 28.14 -4.94
N MET A 742 -8.16 29.15 -5.79
CA MET A 742 -9.00 29.44 -6.96
C MET A 742 -8.29 29.19 -8.30
N GLY A 743 -7.08 28.63 -8.24
CA GLY A 743 -6.32 28.24 -9.43
C GLY A 743 -5.82 29.44 -10.21
N GLY A 744 -6.25 29.57 -11.46
CA GLY A 744 -5.99 30.76 -12.27
C GLY A 744 -4.58 30.80 -12.85
N ASP A 745 -4.09 29.65 -13.27
CA ASP A 745 -2.98 29.49 -14.22
C ASP A 745 -3.49 29.53 -15.68
N GLU A 746 -2.56 29.35 -16.63
CA GLU A 746 -2.70 28.90 -18.02
C GLU A 746 -3.82 29.47 -18.95
N VAL A 747 -4.56 30.51 -18.55
CA VAL A 747 -5.69 31.08 -19.32
C VAL A 747 -5.27 31.49 -20.74
N SER A 748 -5.83 30.77 -21.71
CA SER A 748 -5.68 30.98 -23.13
C SER A 748 -6.62 32.07 -23.63
N PHE A 749 -6.06 33.24 -23.92
CA PHE A 749 -6.79 34.30 -24.61
C PHE A 749 -7.13 33.90 -26.05
N THR A 750 -6.36 33.01 -26.68
CA THR A 750 -6.69 32.45 -28.01
C THR A 750 -7.99 31.67 -27.99
N CYS A 751 -8.28 30.94 -26.91
CA CYS A 751 -9.57 30.28 -26.73
C CYS A 751 -10.73 31.30 -26.70
N TRP A 752 -10.67 32.28 -25.81
CA TRP A 752 -11.73 33.29 -25.70
C TRP A 752 -11.90 34.12 -26.98
N ASN A 753 -10.81 34.49 -27.66
CA ASN A 753 -10.85 35.23 -28.92
C ASN A 753 -11.42 34.43 -30.11
N ASN A 754 -11.49 33.09 -30.01
CA ASN A 754 -12.17 32.24 -31.00
C ASN A 754 -13.63 31.95 -30.62
N THR A 755 -14.11 32.46 -29.47
CA THR A 755 -15.44 32.17 -28.92
C THR A 755 -16.37 33.37 -29.15
N LYS A 756 -17.30 33.23 -30.10
CA LYS A 756 -18.09 34.37 -30.61
C LYS A 756 -18.95 35.09 -29.56
N SER A 757 -19.49 34.39 -28.56
CA SER A 757 -20.21 35.01 -27.43
C SER A 757 -19.33 36.06 -26.76
N ILE A 758 -18.10 35.66 -26.42
CA ILE A 758 -17.13 36.50 -25.72
C ILE A 758 -16.71 37.69 -26.57
N THR A 759 -16.35 37.49 -27.84
CA THR A 759 -15.92 38.59 -28.72
C THR A 759 -17.04 39.59 -28.97
N ASP A 760 -18.27 39.12 -29.18
CA ASP A 760 -19.43 40.01 -29.41
C ASP A 760 -19.80 40.79 -28.14
N TRP A 761 -19.67 40.16 -26.95
CA TRP A 761 -19.91 40.81 -25.65
C TRP A 761 -18.83 41.84 -25.32
N MET A 762 -17.54 41.54 -25.54
CA MET A 762 -16.43 42.47 -25.30
C MET A 762 -16.58 43.73 -26.17
N VAL A 763 -16.87 43.56 -27.46
CA VAL A 763 -17.17 44.68 -28.36
C VAL A 763 -18.45 45.42 -27.95
N GLY A 764 -19.46 44.72 -27.43
CA GLY A 764 -20.66 45.31 -26.84
C GLY A 764 -20.40 46.17 -25.59
N MET A 765 -19.40 45.81 -24.78
CA MET A 765 -18.89 46.61 -23.65
C MET A 765 -17.96 47.75 -24.09
N GLY A 766 -17.71 47.91 -25.40
CA GLY A 766 -16.81 48.92 -25.95
C GLY A 766 -15.32 48.59 -25.78
N TRP A 767 -14.98 47.33 -25.51
CA TRP A 767 -13.59 46.87 -25.42
C TRP A 767 -13.06 46.44 -26.80
N GLU A 768 -11.74 46.47 -26.96
CA GLU A 768 -11.08 45.85 -28.11
C GLU A 768 -10.80 44.36 -27.83
N LEU A 769 -10.15 43.68 -28.78
CA LEU A 769 -9.76 42.27 -28.68
C LEU A 769 -8.23 42.12 -28.54
N LYS A 770 -7.58 43.00 -27.76
CA LYS A 770 -6.14 42.93 -27.45
C LYS A 770 -5.91 42.09 -26.20
N THR A 771 -4.67 41.64 -26.00
CA THR A 771 -4.23 40.91 -24.79
C THR A 771 -4.62 41.62 -23.49
N SER A 772 -4.52 42.96 -23.45
CA SER A 772 -4.93 43.79 -22.30
C SER A 772 -6.41 43.63 -21.93
N ASP A 773 -7.26 43.38 -22.93
CA ASP A 773 -8.71 43.38 -22.80
C ASP A 773 -9.19 41.99 -22.38
N PHE A 774 -8.52 40.93 -22.84
CA PHE A 774 -8.71 39.58 -22.29
C PHE A 774 -8.18 39.46 -20.85
N ILE A 775 -7.09 40.15 -20.50
CA ILE A 775 -6.67 40.29 -19.10
C ILE A 775 -7.70 41.08 -18.29
N HIS A 776 -8.40 42.05 -18.89
CA HIS A 776 -9.50 42.74 -18.23
C HIS A 776 -10.73 41.85 -18.05
N LEU A 777 -11.07 41.00 -19.02
CA LEU A 777 -12.12 39.99 -18.93
C LEU A 777 -11.81 38.96 -17.83
N TRP A 778 -10.54 38.56 -17.68
CA TRP A 778 -10.12 37.70 -16.57
C TRP A 778 -10.21 38.43 -15.22
N GLY A 779 -9.78 39.68 -15.14
CA GLY A 779 -10.00 40.51 -13.95
C GLY A 779 -11.48 40.64 -13.58
N HIS A 780 -12.38 40.76 -14.56
CA HIS A 780 -13.83 40.72 -14.37
C HIS A 780 -14.29 39.37 -13.81
N PHE A 781 -13.91 38.25 -14.46
CA PHE A 781 -14.21 36.90 -13.97
C PHE A 781 -13.81 36.72 -12.50
N GLN A 782 -12.57 37.07 -12.16
CA GLN A 782 -12.03 36.89 -10.82
C GLN A 782 -12.76 37.76 -9.80
N MET A 783 -13.11 39.00 -10.14
CA MET A 783 -13.90 39.87 -9.25
C MET A 783 -15.32 39.35 -9.02
N GLU A 784 -16.00 38.78 -10.01
CA GLU A 784 -17.33 38.21 -9.83
C GLU A 784 -17.29 36.88 -9.06
N ALA A 785 -16.33 36.01 -9.36
CA ALA A 785 -16.09 34.76 -8.61
C ALA A 785 -15.78 35.06 -7.13
N MET A 786 -14.95 36.07 -6.85
CA MET A 786 -14.68 36.54 -5.48
C MET A 786 -15.94 36.96 -4.72
N ARG A 787 -16.90 37.64 -5.37
CA ARG A 787 -18.17 38.01 -4.71
C ARG A 787 -18.99 36.78 -4.33
N ARG A 788 -18.88 35.68 -5.09
CA ARG A 788 -19.51 34.41 -4.73
C ARG A 788 -18.80 33.77 -3.54
N VAL A 789 -17.47 33.80 -3.50
CA VAL A 789 -16.69 33.33 -2.34
C VAL A 789 -17.01 34.13 -1.07
N ASP A 790 -16.97 35.46 -1.11
CA ASP A 790 -17.26 36.32 0.06
C ASP A 790 -18.75 36.19 0.52
N TYR A 791 -19.66 35.81 -0.38
CA TYR A 791 -21.06 35.45 -0.05
C TYR A 791 -21.15 34.13 0.72
N VAL A 792 -20.61 33.02 0.19
CA VAL A 792 -20.68 31.69 0.84
C VAL A 792 -19.85 31.62 2.12
N ALA A 793 -18.75 32.38 2.18
CA ALA A 793 -17.94 32.60 3.37
C ALA A 793 -18.66 33.39 4.47
N LYS A 794 -19.90 33.85 4.24
CA LYS A 794 -20.74 34.57 5.20
C LYS A 794 -20.01 35.80 5.77
N GLN A 795 -19.42 36.59 4.86
CA GLN A 795 -18.58 37.78 5.10
C GLN A 795 -17.21 37.53 5.79
N LYS A 796 -16.83 36.28 6.08
CA LYS A 796 -15.46 35.97 6.54
C LYS A 796 -14.47 36.20 5.40
N GLN A 797 -13.43 37.00 5.64
CA GLN A 797 -12.36 37.29 4.68
C GLN A 797 -11.33 36.13 4.64
N VAL A 798 -11.76 34.95 4.17
CA VAL A 798 -10.94 33.72 4.07
C VAL A 798 -9.92 33.85 2.94
N PRO A 799 -8.60 33.98 3.20
CA PRO A 799 -7.59 34.25 2.18
C PRO A 799 -7.64 33.32 0.97
N ILE A 800 -7.33 33.88 -0.20
CA ILE A 800 -7.33 33.17 -1.49
C ILE A 800 -5.91 32.94 -1.95
N ILE A 801 -5.67 31.84 -2.65
CA ILE A 801 -4.45 31.62 -3.42
C ILE A 801 -4.79 31.57 -4.92
N LEU A 802 -3.91 32.15 -5.74
CA LEU A 802 -3.87 31.99 -7.19
C LEU A 802 -2.45 31.60 -7.64
N TRP A 803 -2.34 30.85 -8.74
CA TRP A 803 -1.06 30.52 -9.36
C TRP A 803 -0.36 31.72 -10.01
N THR A 804 0.97 31.67 -10.15
CA THR A 804 1.72 32.60 -11.02
C THR A 804 1.23 32.55 -12.45
N SER A 805 0.68 33.66 -12.95
CA SER A 805 0.03 33.72 -14.26
C SER A 805 0.04 35.13 -14.87
N LYS A 806 -0.69 35.34 -15.98
CA LYS A 806 -0.85 36.68 -16.57
C LYS A 806 -1.80 37.62 -15.83
N LEU A 807 -2.56 37.12 -14.85
CA LEU A 807 -3.31 37.97 -13.92
C LEU A 807 -2.44 38.44 -12.74
N THR A 808 -1.52 37.59 -12.27
CA THR A 808 -0.58 37.90 -11.17
C THR A 808 0.71 38.56 -11.64
N ASP A 809 0.82 38.87 -12.93
CA ASP A 809 1.95 39.60 -13.50
C ASP A 809 2.10 40.98 -12.81
N PRO A 810 3.31 41.41 -12.40
CA PRO A 810 3.52 42.71 -11.73
C PRO A 810 2.89 43.92 -12.44
N ALA A 811 2.75 43.88 -13.77
CA ALA A 811 2.06 44.93 -14.53
C ALA A 811 0.54 45.04 -14.26
N HIS A 812 -0.06 44.02 -13.64
CA HIS A 812 -1.51 43.85 -13.50
C HIS A 812 -1.96 43.44 -12.09
N ILE A 813 -1.07 42.87 -11.27
CA ILE A 813 -1.40 42.26 -9.98
C ILE A 813 -2.15 43.21 -9.04
N GLU A 814 -1.68 44.44 -8.84
CA GLU A 814 -2.33 45.44 -7.97
C GLU A 814 -3.59 46.08 -8.57
N LYS A 815 -3.90 45.85 -9.86
CA LYS A 815 -5.14 46.34 -10.49
C LYS A 815 -6.35 45.49 -10.12
N TYR A 816 -6.16 44.18 -9.90
CA TYR A 816 -7.25 43.24 -9.67
C TYR A 816 -7.15 42.49 -8.33
N LEU A 817 -5.94 42.29 -7.80
CA LEU A 817 -5.69 41.50 -6.60
C LEU A 817 -5.24 42.38 -5.43
N ASN A 818 -5.81 42.12 -4.25
CA ASN A 818 -5.43 42.80 -3.02
C ASN A 818 -4.47 41.90 -2.20
N LYS A 819 -3.25 42.36 -1.95
CA LYS A 819 -2.20 41.65 -1.18
C LYS A 819 -2.52 41.30 0.27
N LYS A 820 -3.62 41.81 0.84
CA LYS A 820 -4.16 41.35 2.15
C LYS A 820 -5.20 40.23 2.01
N ARG A 821 -5.67 39.96 0.79
CA ARG A 821 -6.77 39.05 0.43
C ARG A 821 -6.26 37.83 -0.33
N TYR A 822 -5.16 38.00 -1.07
CA TYR A 822 -4.54 37.00 -1.95
C TYR A 822 -3.09 36.68 -1.55
N PHE A 823 -2.75 35.41 -1.66
CA PHE A 823 -1.38 34.89 -1.74
C PHE A 823 -1.13 34.37 -3.16
N ILE A 824 0.12 34.32 -3.61
CA ILE A 824 0.48 33.80 -4.93
C ILE A 824 1.28 32.50 -4.79
N GLN A 825 0.87 31.43 -5.48
CA GLN A 825 1.61 30.17 -5.52
C GLN A 825 2.56 30.17 -6.73
N ILE A 826 3.86 30.16 -6.44
CA ILE A 826 4.94 30.30 -7.41
C ILE A 826 5.25 28.93 -8.01
N TRP A 827 4.89 28.69 -9.27
CA TRP A 827 5.31 27.50 -10.00
C TRP A 827 6.43 27.77 -11.01
N THR A 828 6.74 29.04 -11.31
CA THR A 828 7.91 29.44 -12.10
C THR A 828 9.23 28.99 -11.44
N ARG A 829 10.34 29.06 -12.18
CA ARG A 829 11.66 28.64 -11.69
C ARG A 829 12.12 29.48 -10.50
N HIS A 830 13.01 28.92 -9.67
CA HIS A 830 13.62 29.64 -8.54
C HIS A 830 14.39 30.93 -8.93
N ASP A 831 14.79 31.07 -10.19
CA ASP A 831 15.55 32.19 -10.76
C ASP A 831 14.69 33.14 -11.64
N ASP A 832 13.36 33.01 -11.60
CA ASP A 832 12.45 33.89 -12.34
C ASP A 832 12.30 35.27 -11.64
N PRO A 833 12.63 36.39 -12.31
CA PRO A 833 12.54 37.73 -11.70
C PRO A 833 11.11 38.13 -11.29
N GLN A 834 10.06 37.52 -11.87
CA GLN A 834 8.67 37.77 -11.51
C GLN A 834 8.42 37.51 -10.02
N VAL A 835 9.11 36.52 -9.42
CA VAL A 835 8.96 36.16 -8.00
C VAL A 835 9.37 37.33 -7.10
N LEU A 836 10.54 37.91 -7.36
CA LEU A 836 11.04 39.07 -6.61
C LEU A 836 10.20 40.33 -6.86
N ASP A 837 9.59 40.48 -8.03
CA ASP A 837 8.69 41.61 -8.31
C ASP A 837 7.34 41.47 -7.59
N ILE A 838 6.73 40.27 -7.55
CA ILE A 838 5.54 39.97 -6.72
C ILE A 838 5.82 40.28 -5.23
N LEU A 839 7.00 39.91 -4.74
CA LEU A 839 7.47 40.20 -3.38
C LEU A 839 7.73 41.71 -3.15
N LYS A 840 8.22 42.47 -4.14
CA LYS A 840 8.35 43.94 -4.06
C LYS A 840 6.99 44.64 -3.95
N HIS A 841 5.97 44.15 -4.63
CA HIS A 841 4.61 44.64 -4.45
C HIS A 841 4.02 44.27 -3.08
N GLY A 842 4.61 43.33 -2.34
CA GLY A 842 4.22 43.01 -0.96
C GLY A 842 3.15 41.93 -0.85
N PHE A 843 3.09 41.02 -1.83
CA PHE A 843 2.26 39.82 -1.78
C PHE A 843 2.99 38.68 -1.06
N GLN A 844 2.28 37.96 -0.20
CA GLN A 844 2.80 36.74 0.41
C GLN A 844 2.74 35.57 -0.58
N ILE A 845 3.72 34.67 -0.50
CA ILE A 845 3.89 33.60 -1.49
C ILE A 845 3.96 32.20 -0.86
N ILE A 846 3.56 31.21 -1.65
CA ILE A 846 3.81 29.78 -1.42
C ILE A 846 4.71 29.31 -2.57
N VAL A 847 5.80 28.60 -2.27
CA VAL A 847 6.77 28.17 -3.30
C VAL A 847 6.47 26.74 -3.76
N SER A 848 6.30 26.56 -5.06
CA SER A 848 6.10 25.28 -5.75
C SER A 848 6.92 25.22 -7.05
N ASN A 849 8.10 25.85 -7.07
CA ASN A 849 8.90 26.07 -8.28
C ASN A 849 9.15 24.77 -9.05
N HIS A 850 8.71 24.72 -10.32
CA HIS A 850 8.66 23.48 -11.09
C HIS A 850 10.01 22.80 -11.28
N ASP A 851 11.11 23.56 -11.18
CA ASP A 851 12.45 23.00 -11.30
C ASP A 851 12.92 22.21 -10.06
N ALA A 852 12.24 22.33 -8.91
CA ALA A 852 12.58 21.59 -7.68
C ALA A 852 11.41 20.92 -6.94
N LEU A 853 10.14 21.26 -7.24
CA LEU A 853 8.98 20.83 -6.45
C LEU A 853 7.85 20.14 -7.25
N TYR A 854 7.96 20.02 -8.57
CA TYR A 854 7.01 19.24 -9.40
C TYR A 854 7.43 17.76 -9.42
N PHE A 855 6.60 16.88 -8.88
CA PHE A 855 6.94 15.47 -8.64
C PHE A 855 6.50 14.52 -9.77
N ASP A 856 5.74 15.02 -10.74
CA ASP A 856 5.41 14.39 -12.02
C ASP A 856 6.61 14.33 -12.99
N CYS A 857 7.54 15.30 -12.91
CA CYS A 857 8.67 15.45 -13.82
C CYS A 857 9.55 14.19 -13.93
N GLY A 858 10.08 13.92 -15.12
CA GLY A 858 10.95 12.78 -15.41
C GLY A 858 10.25 11.56 -16.00
N GLY A 859 8.94 11.65 -16.27
CA GLY A 859 8.20 10.62 -17.01
C GLY A 859 8.52 10.62 -18.52
N PRO A 860 8.11 9.57 -19.25
CA PRO A 860 7.99 9.66 -20.71
C PRO A 860 6.89 10.68 -21.07
N ASN A 861 6.87 11.20 -22.29
CA ASN A 861 5.75 12.05 -22.73
C ASN A 861 4.43 11.27 -22.74
N TRP A 862 3.35 11.88 -22.24
CA TRP A 862 2.00 11.29 -22.33
C TRP A 862 1.26 11.71 -23.62
N VAL A 863 1.69 12.79 -24.27
CA VAL A 863 1.37 13.11 -25.67
C VAL A 863 2.66 13.20 -26.49
N GLY A 864 2.76 12.42 -27.57
CA GLY A 864 3.92 12.43 -28.48
C GLY A 864 5.05 11.49 -28.05
N GLU A 865 6.29 11.88 -28.35
CA GLU A 865 7.51 11.10 -28.09
C GLU A 865 8.44 11.86 -27.12
N GLY A 866 9.39 11.16 -26.51
CA GLY A 866 10.37 11.75 -25.58
C GLY A 866 9.91 11.72 -24.11
N ASN A 867 10.19 12.80 -23.37
CA ASN A 867 9.99 12.93 -21.93
C ASN A 867 9.04 14.08 -21.59
N ASN A 868 8.37 14.01 -20.45
CA ASN A 868 7.39 15.02 -20.01
C ASN A 868 8.05 16.39 -19.75
N TRP A 869 7.25 17.46 -19.87
CA TRP A 869 7.72 18.82 -20.15
C TRP A 869 8.75 19.38 -19.17
N CYS A 870 8.66 19.05 -17.88
CA CYS A 870 9.54 19.52 -16.82
C CYS A 870 10.68 18.55 -16.45
N SER A 871 10.89 17.48 -17.24
CA SER A 871 12.01 16.54 -17.06
C SER A 871 13.38 17.24 -16.99
N PRO A 872 14.35 16.72 -16.21
CA PRO A 872 14.46 15.34 -15.69
C PRO A 872 13.69 15.07 -14.37
N TYR A 873 13.79 13.83 -13.86
CA TYR A 873 13.27 13.46 -12.55
C TYR A 873 13.96 14.26 -11.43
N ILE A 874 13.17 14.87 -10.56
CA ILE A 874 13.69 15.65 -9.43
C ILE A 874 14.03 14.71 -8.27
N GLY A 875 15.32 14.44 -8.05
CA GLY A 875 15.81 13.67 -6.90
C GLY A 875 15.63 14.41 -5.57
N TRP A 876 15.51 13.66 -4.47
CA TRP A 876 15.27 14.21 -3.12
C TRP A 876 16.33 15.24 -2.68
N GLN A 877 17.56 15.12 -3.20
CA GLN A 877 18.67 16.04 -2.96
C GLN A 877 18.31 17.46 -3.43
N LYS A 878 17.72 17.60 -4.63
CA LYS A 878 17.33 18.91 -5.18
C LYS A 878 16.13 19.49 -4.42
N VAL A 879 15.22 18.65 -3.94
CA VAL A 879 14.10 19.05 -3.06
C VAL A 879 14.64 19.59 -1.72
N TYR A 880 15.65 18.92 -1.14
CA TYR A 880 16.26 19.31 0.14
C TYR A 880 17.04 20.62 0.05
N ASP A 881 17.80 20.81 -1.03
CA ASP A 881 18.62 22.02 -1.26
C ASP A 881 17.81 23.20 -1.83
N ASN A 882 16.51 23.03 -2.11
CA ASN A 882 15.62 24.11 -2.56
C ASN A 882 15.35 25.11 -1.43
N ARG A 883 16.16 26.16 -1.35
CA ARG A 883 16.18 27.12 -0.25
C ARG A 883 15.28 28.33 -0.47
N MET A 884 14.37 28.56 0.48
CA MET A 884 13.43 29.68 0.43
C MET A 884 14.15 31.04 0.46
N GLU A 885 15.33 31.14 1.07
CA GLU A 885 16.12 32.38 1.11
C GLU A 885 16.81 32.68 -0.24
N VAL A 886 16.94 31.68 -1.12
CA VAL A 886 17.41 31.88 -2.51
C VAL A 886 16.25 32.36 -3.39
N VAL A 887 15.04 31.83 -3.19
CA VAL A 887 13.83 32.19 -3.95
C VAL A 887 13.31 33.60 -3.60
N ALA A 888 13.44 34.02 -2.34
CA ALA A 888 12.82 35.27 -1.84
C ALA A 888 13.80 36.34 -1.34
N GLU A 889 15.11 36.08 -1.32
CA GLU A 889 16.15 36.99 -0.81
C GLU A 889 15.77 37.58 0.58
N HIS A 890 15.88 38.90 0.77
CA HIS A 890 15.48 39.61 1.99
C HIS A 890 13.96 39.69 2.21
N TYR A 891 13.13 39.25 1.27
CA TYR A 891 11.67 39.16 1.42
C TYR A 891 11.19 37.83 2.05
N ILE A 892 12.10 37.00 2.58
CA ILE A 892 11.81 35.71 3.22
C ILE A 892 10.64 35.72 4.22
N SER A 893 10.38 36.84 4.91
CA SER A 893 9.25 37.01 5.84
C SER A 893 7.86 37.01 5.17
N GLN A 894 7.79 37.15 3.84
CA GLN A 894 6.56 37.05 3.04
C GLN A 894 6.29 35.62 2.56
N VAL A 895 7.27 34.72 2.65
CA VAL A 895 7.13 33.30 2.28
C VAL A 895 6.34 32.58 3.37
N LEU A 896 5.13 32.11 3.05
CA LEU A 896 4.33 31.28 3.96
C LEU A 896 4.97 29.91 4.15
N GLY A 897 5.61 29.40 3.10
CA GLY A 897 6.34 28.14 3.03
C GLY A 897 6.36 27.60 1.60
N ALA A 898 6.38 26.28 1.45
CA ALA A 898 6.43 25.63 0.15
C ALA A 898 5.59 24.34 0.09
N GLU A 899 5.39 23.84 -1.12
CA GLU A 899 4.49 22.74 -1.42
C GLU A 899 4.98 21.94 -2.64
N ALA A 900 5.03 20.62 -2.50
CA ALA A 900 5.33 19.70 -3.60
C ALA A 900 4.06 19.44 -4.42
N ALA A 901 4.16 19.62 -5.74
CA ALA A 901 3.04 19.40 -6.66
C ALA A 901 3.06 17.97 -7.21
N VAL A 902 1.95 17.24 -7.04
CA VAL A 902 1.72 15.93 -7.64
C VAL A 902 0.60 16.07 -8.67
N TRP A 903 0.98 16.47 -9.88
CA TRP A 903 0.12 16.45 -11.07
C TRP A 903 -0.06 15.02 -11.58
N SER A 904 -1.27 14.70 -12.07
CA SER A 904 -1.73 13.31 -12.17
C SER A 904 -2.05 12.82 -13.58
N GLU A 905 -1.48 13.43 -14.62
CA GLU A 905 -1.56 12.93 -16.00
C GLU A 905 -0.89 11.54 -16.13
N GLN A 906 0.11 11.28 -15.28
CA GLN A 906 0.91 10.04 -15.26
C GLN A 906 1.05 9.41 -13.87
N ILE A 907 0.27 9.89 -12.88
CA ILE A 907 0.27 9.39 -11.50
C ILE A 907 -1.14 8.91 -11.13
N ASP A 908 -1.24 7.75 -10.47
CA ASP A 908 -2.47 7.19 -9.91
C ASP A 908 -2.18 6.47 -8.58
N GLU A 909 -3.17 5.83 -7.96
CA GLU A 909 -2.98 5.14 -6.68
C GLU A 909 -1.87 4.06 -6.70
N GLN A 910 -1.50 3.50 -7.86
CA GLN A 910 -0.50 2.44 -7.96
C GLN A 910 0.95 2.94 -7.90
N ASN A 911 1.22 4.19 -8.31
CA ASN A 911 2.57 4.78 -8.29
C ASN A 911 2.72 6.02 -7.38
N LEU A 912 1.63 6.54 -6.80
CA LEU A 912 1.63 7.69 -5.88
C LEU A 912 2.71 7.63 -4.80
N ASP A 913 2.77 6.52 -4.06
CA ASP A 913 3.68 6.38 -2.92
C ASP A 913 5.15 6.50 -3.34
N GLN A 914 5.50 5.95 -4.50
CA GLN A 914 6.85 5.99 -5.06
C GLN A 914 7.19 7.38 -5.61
N ARG A 915 6.21 8.08 -6.20
CA ARG A 915 6.40 9.47 -6.66
C ARG A 915 6.53 10.45 -5.50
N LEU A 916 5.72 10.31 -4.46
CA LEU A 916 5.65 11.28 -3.36
C LEU A 916 6.70 11.01 -2.27
N TRP A 917 6.99 9.75 -1.95
CA TRP A 917 7.84 9.36 -0.83
C TRP A 917 9.11 8.64 -1.29
N PRO A 918 10.29 8.93 -0.70
CA PRO A 918 10.49 9.81 0.45
C PRO A 918 10.70 11.29 0.06
N ARG A 919 10.58 11.69 -1.20
CA ARG A 919 10.88 13.07 -1.68
C ARG A 919 10.16 14.18 -0.90
N ALA A 920 8.89 14.02 -0.54
CA ALA A 920 8.16 14.97 0.31
C ALA A 920 8.72 15.09 1.74
N SER A 921 9.47 14.08 2.23
CA SER A 921 10.18 14.16 3.51
C SER A 921 11.34 15.15 3.44
N ALA A 922 12.00 15.30 2.28
CA ALA A 922 13.04 16.31 2.07
C ALA A 922 12.47 17.72 2.19
N LEU A 923 11.32 17.96 1.53
CA LEU A 923 10.57 19.22 1.67
C LEU A 923 10.13 19.46 3.12
N ALA A 924 9.66 18.41 3.80
CA ALA A 924 9.21 18.50 5.19
C ALA A 924 10.32 18.98 6.14
N GLU A 925 11.56 18.52 5.99
CA GLU A 925 12.68 19.01 6.80
C GLU A 925 13.16 20.41 6.38
N ARG A 926 13.20 20.70 5.07
CA ARG A 926 13.44 22.06 4.55
C ARG A 926 12.47 23.08 5.15
N LEU A 927 11.20 22.71 5.35
CA LEU A 927 10.19 23.63 5.89
C LEU A 927 9.97 23.57 7.40
N TRP A 928 10.32 22.46 8.06
CA TRP A 928 10.26 22.37 9.52
C TRP A 928 11.50 22.98 10.17
N SER A 929 12.69 22.61 9.71
CA SER A 929 13.97 22.92 10.37
C SER A 929 14.78 23.98 9.64
N ASN A 930 14.48 24.23 8.36
CA ASN A 930 15.24 25.06 7.42
C ASN A 930 16.78 25.00 7.61
N PRO A 931 17.38 23.81 7.46
CA PRO A 931 18.79 23.60 7.76
C PRO A 931 19.69 24.38 6.79
N SER A 932 20.73 25.03 7.32
CA SER A 932 21.75 25.71 6.52
C SER A 932 22.71 24.75 5.80
N SER A 933 22.74 23.49 6.22
CA SER A 933 23.47 22.39 5.60
C SER A 933 22.78 21.88 4.32
N ASN A 934 23.51 21.15 3.48
CA ASN A 934 22.98 20.52 2.27
C ASN A 934 22.51 19.09 2.55
N TRP A 935 21.97 18.44 1.51
CA TRP A 935 21.43 17.08 1.59
C TRP A 935 22.43 16.02 2.12
N ARG A 936 23.75 16.15 1.90
CA ARG A 936 24.73 15.15 2.35
C ARG A 936 24.73 15.01 3.88
N GLN A 937 24.54 16.10 4.63
CA GLN A 937 24.43 16.05 6.10
C GLN A 937 23.09 15.49 6.61
N ALA A 938 22.16 15.15 5.71
CA ALA A 938 20.89 14.50 6.02
C ALA A 938 20.74 13.10 5.40
N GLU A 939 21.65 12.69 4.51
CA GLU A 939 21.60 11.44 3.73
C GLU A 939 21.36 10.20 4.60
N ALA A 940 22.20 9.98 5.61
CA ALA A 940 22.05 8.86 6.53
C ALA A 940 20.65 8.82 7.18
N ARG A 941 20.19 9.95 7.71
CA ARG A 941 18.87 10.06 8.35
C ARG A 941 17.72 9.88 7.35
N MET A 942 17.88 10.35 6.11
CA MET A 942 16.91 10.16 5.04
C MET A 942 16.77 8.69 4.65
N LEU A 943 17.89 7.97 4.52
CA LEU A 943 17.88 6.53 4.23
C LEU A 943 17.17 5.74 5.34
N LEU A 944 17.49 6.00 6.61
CA LEU A 944 16.82 5.36 7.74
C LEU A 944 15.32 5.75 7.82
N HIS A 945 14.97 7.02 7.57
CA HIS A 945 13.60 7.49 7.54
C HIS A 945 12.78 6.87 6.39
N ARG A 946 13.39 6.61 5.23
CA ARG A 946 12.74 5.90 4.12
C ARG A 946 12.30 4.50 4.54
N GLU A 947 13.12 3.76 5.30
CA GLU A 947 12.68 2.46 5.84
C GLU A 947 11.58 2.60 6.91
N ASN A 948 11.62 3.64 7.75
CA ASN A 948 10.51 3.93 8.69
C ASN A 948 9.17 4.17 7.96
N LEU A 949 9.18 4.76 6.76
CA LEU A 949 7.97 4.90 5.93
C LEU A 949 7.48 3.54 5.40
N VAL A 950 8.41 2.68 4.96
CA VAL A 950 8.11 1.32 4.48
C VAL A 950 7.56 0.42 5.58
N GLU A 951 8.15 0.44 6.79
CA GLU A 951 7.62 -0.22 8.00
C GLU A 951 6.16 0.17 8.27
N ASN A 952 5.82 1.45 8.04
CA ASN A 952 4.48 1.98 8.28
C ASN A 952 3.50 1.78 7.09
N GLY A 953 3.92 1.04 6.06
CA GLY A 953 3.05 0.63 4.94
C GLY A 953 2.94 1.65 3.81
N ILE A 954 3.89 2.59 3.70
CA ILE A 954 4.04 3.50 2.56
C ILE A 954 5.01 2.88 1.55
N ALA A 955 4.62 2.75 0.29
CA ALA A 955 5.46 2.13 -0.75
C ALA A 955 6.50 3.13 -1.32
N ALA A 956 7.31 3.73 -0.45
CA ALA A 956 8.29 4.77 -0.79
C ALA A 956 9.40 4.27 -1.74
N GLU A 957 9.87 5.14 -2.63
CA GLU A 957 10.97 4.90 -3.57
C GLU A 957 12.27 4.50 -2.83
N PRO A 958 13.01 3.47 -3.30
CA PRO A 958 14.35 3.16 -2.79
C PRO A 958 15.37 4.17 -3.35
N LEU A 959 16.00 4.93 -2.46
CA LEU A 959 16.96 5.99 -2.86
C LEU A 959 18.33 5.45 -3.28
N GLN A 960 18.77 4.37 -2.63
CA GLN A 960 20.08 3.73 -2.79
C GLN A 960 19.95 2.23 -2.50
N PRO A 961 20.95 1.40 -2.83
CA PRO A 961 21.05 0.05 -2.28
C PRO A 961 21.05 0.08 -0.75
N GLU A 962 20.34 -0.85 -0.11
CA GLU A 962 20.30 -0.99 1.36
C GLU A 962 21.70 -1.14 1.98
N TRP A 963 22.66 -1.66 1.20
CA TRP A 963 24.07 -1.72 1.59
C TRP A 963 24.67 -0.34 1.94
N CYS A 964 24.24 0.76 1.31
CA CYS A 964 24.71 2.11 1.65
C CYS A 964 24.16 2.61 3.00
N LEU A 965 22.95 2.18 3.37
CA LEU A 965 22.39 2.41 4.71
C LEU A 965 23.08 1.52 5.78
N GLN A 966 23.55 0.33 5.40
CA GLN A 966 24.30 -0.57 6.28
C GLN A 966 25.82 -0.30 6.35
N ASN A 967 26.36 0.58 5.51
CA ASN A 967 27.79 0.93 5.48
C ASN A 967 27.90 2.42 5.15
N GLU A 968 27.74 3.25 6.18
CA GLU A 968 27.66 4.70 6.05
C GLU A 968 28.93 5.28 5.39
N LYS A 969 28.77 6.28 4.52
CA LYS A 969 29.82 6.91 3.68
C LYS A 969 30.54 6.01 2.65
N GLU A 970 30.27 4.71 2.56
CA GLU A 970 30.87 3.80 1.57
C GLU A 970 30.23 3.87 0.16
N CYS A 971 29.27 4.76 -0.07
CA CYS A 971 28.65 5.01 -1.39
C CYS A 971 28.90 6.43 -1.96
N PRO A 972 30.12 6.99 -1.93
CA PRO A 972 30.38 8.33 -2.45
C PRO A 972 30.41 8.34 -3.99
N ILE A 973 29.95 9.43 -4.60
CA ILE A 973 30.06 9.65 -6.05
C ILE A 973 31.26 10.53 -6.39
N SER A 974 31.62 11.48 -5.50
CA SER A 974 32.91 12.17 -5.47
C SER A 974 33.09 12.98 -4.17
N ASP A 975 34.36 13.28 -3.84
CA ASP A 975 34.75 14.29 -2.85
C ASP A 975 34.39 15.69 -3.36
N ALA A 976 33.34 16.29 -2.78
CA ALA A 976 32.88 17.67 -3.03
C ALA A 976 31.91 18.13 -1.92
#